data_AF-A0A846SU35-F1
#
_entry.id   AF-A0A846SU35-F1
#
_cell.length_a   1.000
_cell.length_b   1.000
_cell.length_c   1.000
_cell.angle_alpha   90.00
_cell.angle_beta   90.00
_cell.angle_gamma   90.00
#
_symmetry.space_group_name_H-M   'P 1'
#
loop_
_entity.id
_entity.type
_entity.pdbx_description
1 polymer ?
#
loop_
_entity_poly.entity_id
_entity_poly.type
_entity_poly.pdbx_seq_one_letter_code
_entity_poly.pdbx_strand_id
1 'polypeptide(L)'
;MQHTGVRAQVTIFALLGIVLLIIIGAALFIRNALLEAQLAEQAGTLAQQFSENENVKTHIQHCIGTILRKATEDLTTQGGILYTHQGGNTPYNPSELGNTHIKVLHENVLYNVTYGLKGNDGIRLPLAPLAYSGAHYPAPNITIQDMNAYYLRPTVYHRYDGYYGDITLPKLCNSTGPNRIGGAGTTVRTFTTCEPFSYNPFYDNTPTLQDTLARYLEASIPHCINLTEYADRYGSNITATAPPKANITYTDETIIATLTYPLSVRLATDDFTTTATFTTELPIRLKLIYEIATRILKEESKTLDFSLTDDTQIILDHYNAKDIEIHYLKDICGQTGACQGRAAHDDALLLIDHTSLLSSGKKLTLITAIEDRPPVLDWIHIAPDVPYHATAVGGETLTITPQAIDPDEGPVTITYEGWGQNHTDLFMCTEAQTIDALRACTQRAANTPQTPWMSSAIYQSTGTRAELDTQETDQGYHTLTITAHDDSGKTDHQEIHIIIYPLPQAQASGWHPNPSLPPDQLSLEDPYCFDARGSQASFGSLTRYTWTIAGQDYDGALICLPAYTYDIADIKNLLAQPFLPYVGTTHEARLVVQSETFYSSPATWTTRVQECLPLTGTDNPYPYNNSDGYLSNRPCCNQGSYASTATPCYQESLTGPYWLLTPPQSTNKNPPQP
;
A
#
# COMPACT_ATOMS: atom_id res chain seq x y z
N MET A 1 -56.97 3.10 106.68
CA MET A 1 -56.64 3.78 105.41
C MET A 1 -55.32 3.23 104.91
N GLN A 2 -55.42 2.58 103.75
CA GLN A 2 -54.43 2.06 102.81
C GLN A 2 -52.93 1.98 103.21
N HIS A 3 -52.48 0.74 103.42
CA HIS A 3 -51.09 0.30 103.21
C HIS A 3 -50.66 0.53 101.75
N THR A 4 -50.02 1.66 101.44
CA THR A 4 -49.43 1.91 100.10
C THR A 4 -48.02 2.54 100.14
N GLY A 5 -47.29 2.44 101.26
CA GLY A 5 -45.98 3.10 101.41
C GLY A 5 -44.73 2.26 101.15
N VAL A 6 -44.80 0.91 101.21
CA VAL A 6 -43.59 0.06 101.16
C VAL A 6 -43.22 -0.37 99.73
N ARG A 7 -44.22 -0.44 98.82
CA ARG A 7 -43.97 -0.82 97.42
C ARG A 7 -43.24 0.28 96.62
N ALA A 8 -43.44 1.57 96.97
CA ALA A 8 -42.79 2.68 96.28
C ALA A 8 -41.28 2.79 96.60
N GLN A 9 -40.87 2.47 97.83
CA GLN A 9 -39.44 2.50 98.23
C GLN A 9 -38.62 1.41 97.53
N VAL A 10 -39.18 0.20 97.39
CA VAL A 10 -38.50 -0.90 96.67
C VAL A 10 -38.28 -0.56 95.20
N THR A 11 -39.24 0.07 94.53
CA THR A 11 -39.10 0.50 93.13
C THR A 11 -38.03 1.58 92.96
N ILE A 12 -37.89 2.51 93.90
CA ILE A 12 -36.85 3.54 93.88
C ILE A 12 -35.45 2.92 94.05
N PHE A 13 -35.28 2.00 95.00
CA PHE A 13 -33.98 1.31 95.16
C PHE A 13 -33.64 0.42 93.96
N ALA A 14 -34.64 -0.22 93.33
CA ALA A 14 -34.43 -0.98 92.10
C ALA A 14 -34.02 -0.08 90.92
N LEU A 15 -34.70 1.07 90.72
CA LEU A 15 -34.32 2.05 89.71
C LEU A 15 -32.92 2.63 89.95
N LEU A 16 -32.58 2.93 91.20
CA LEU A 16 -31.28 3.49 91.56
C LEU A 16 -30.15 2.44 91.36
N GLY A 17 -30.43 1.17 91.66
CA GLY A 17 -29.53 0.05 91.35
C GLY A 17 -29.33 -0.15 89.85
N ILE A 18 -30.38 -0.05 89.04
CA ILE A 18 -30.30 -0.13 87.56
C ILE A 18 -29.51 1.04 87.00
N VAL A 19 -29.77 2.28 87.46
CA VAL A 19 -29.04 3.47 87.01
C VAL A 19 -27.56 3.35 87.38
N LEU A 20 -27.23 2.88 88.59
CA LEU A 20 -25.85 2.65 88.99
C LEU A 20 -25.17 1.58 88.12
N LEU A 21 -25.87 0.48 87.80
CA LEU A 21 -25.39 -0.55 86.87
C LEU A 21 -25.13 -0.01 85.47
N ILE A 22 -26.03 0.84 84.95
CA ILE A 22 -25.86 1.50 83.64
C ILE A 22 -24.64 2.43 83.67
N ILE A 23 -24.45 3.23 84.73
CA ILE A 23 -23.30 4.13 84.85
C ILE A 23 -21.99 3.34 84.92
N ILE A 24 -21.93 2.26 85.72
CA ILE A 24 -20.74 1.41 85.81
C ILE A 24 -20.49 0.71 84.48
N GLY A 25 -21.53 0.17 83.84
CA GLY A 25 -21.44 -0.45 82.52
C GLY A 25 -20.94 0.52 81.45
N ALA A 26 -21.46 1.75 81.44
CA ALA A 26 -21.02 2.81 80.54
C ALA A 26 -19.57 3.23 80.82
N ALA A 27 -19.17 3.37 82.09
CA ALA A 27 -17.80 3.72 82.46
C ALA A 27 -16.80 2.63 82.04
N LEU A 28 -17.14 1.35 82.21
CA LEU A 28 -16.32 0.23 81.75
C LEU A 28 -16.24 0.18 80.22
N PHE A 29 -17.37 0.40 79.52
CA PHE A 29 -17.40 0.49 78.07
C PHE A 29 -16.53 1.64 77.55
N ILE A 30 -16.66 2.84 78.11
CA ILE A 30 -15.85 4.01 77.74
C ILE A 30 -14.38 3.75 78.02
N ARG A 31 -14.04 3.16 79.17
CA ARG A 31 -12.65 2.81 79.50
C ARG A 31 -12.06 1.83 78.47
N ASN A 32 -12.80 0.81 78.08
CA ASN A 32 -12.34 -0.16 77.09
C ASN A 32 -12.20 0.50 75.71
N ALA A 33 -13.15 1.31 75.28
CA ALA A 33 -13.06 2.05 74.01
C ALA A 33 -11.88 3.04 73.99
N LEU A 34 -11.59 3.71 75.11
CA LEU A 34 -10.42 4.59 75.24
C LEU A 34 -9.11 3.81 75.24
N LEU A 35 -9.06 2.65 75.89
CA LEU A 35 -7.88 1.77 75.86
C LEU A 35 -7.63 1.23 74.45
N GLU A 36 -8.66 0.77 73.74
CA GLU A 36 -8.56 0.32 72.35
C GLU A 36 -8.08 1.46 71.43
N ALA A 37 -8.62 2.67 71.59
CA ALA A 37 -8.19 3.84 70.83
C ALA A 37 -6.72 4.20 71.12
N GLN A 38 -6.30 4.19 72.39
CA GLN A 38 -4.91 4.46 72.78
C GLN A 38 -3.94 3.38 72.27
N LEU A 39 -4.33 2.10 72.31
CA LEU A 39 -3.50 1.02 71.78
C LEU A 39 -3.41 1.08 70.25
N ALA A 40 -4.51 1.41 69.56
CA ALA A 40 -4.51 1.64 68.11
C ALA A 40 -3.62 2.84 67.73
N GLU A 41 -3.66 3.93 68.50
CA GLU A 41 -2.78 5.09 68.32
C GLU A 41 -1.30 4.74 68.57
N GLN A 42 -1.00 3.97 69.62
CA GLN A 42 0.36 3.48 69.91
C GLN A 42 0.86 2.54 68.83
N ALA A 43 0.01 1.64 68.32
CA ALA A 43 0.35 0.78 67.20
C ALA A 43 0.59 1.57 65.91
N GLY A 44 -0.23 2.59 65.63
CA GLY A 44 -0.01 3.52 64.53
C GLY A 44 1.34 4.25 64.67
N THR A 45 1.66 4.72 65.88
CA THR A 45 2.93 5.38 66.18
C THR A 45 4.12 4.43 66.03
N LEU A 46 4.02 3.18 66.50
CA LEU A 46 5.09 2.18 66.36
C LEU A 46 5.28 1.74 64.91
N ALA A 47 4.19 1.64 64.15
CA ALA A 47 4.24 1.38 62.72
C ALA A 47 4.90 2.53 61.96
N GLN A 48 4.56 3.77 62.31
CA GLN A 48 5.18 4.96 61.78
C GLN A 48 6.65 5.04 62.18
N GLN A 49 7.00 4.75 63.43
CA GLN A 49 8.40 4.67 63.86
C GLN A 49 9.16 3.55 63.14
N PHE A 50 8.51 2.44 62.83
CA PHE A 50 9.10 1.36 62.03
C PHE A 50 9.34 1.81 60.58
N SER A 51 8.37 2.45 59.94
CA SER A 51 8.49 2.95 58.56
C SER A 51 9.43 4.15 58.42
N GLU A 52 9.50 4.98 59.46
CA GLU A 52 10.42 6.13 59.56
C GLU A 52 11.79 5.74 60.14
N ASN A 53 11.97 4.50 60.61
CA ASN A 53 13.28 4.04 61.06
C ASN A 53 14.22 4.00 59.86
N GLU A 54 15.22 4.88 59.87
CA GLU A 54 16.15 5.03 58.75
C GLU A 54 16.85 3.71 58.36
N ASN A 55 17.12 2.80 59.31
CA ASN A 55 17.74 1.50 58.97
C ASN A 55 16.77 0.58 58.23
N VAL A 56 15.52 0.49 58.70
CA VAL A 56 14.47 -0.32 58.06
C VAL A 56 14.15 0.25 56.69
N LYS A 57 13.89 1.56 56.64
CA LYS A 57 13.61 2.29 55.41
C LYS A 57 14.73 2.13 54.39
N THR A 58 15.99 2.35 54.78
CA THR A 58 17.14 2.19 53.89
C THR A 58 17.28 0.75 53.39
N HIS A 59 17.09 -0.25 54.26
CA HIS A 59 17.17 -1.65 53.85
C HIS A 59 16.06 -2.04 52.86
N ILE A 60 14.82 -1.64 53.13
CA ILE A 60 13.67 -1.91 52.26
C ILE A 60 13.81 -1.14 50.94
N GLN A 61 14.24 0.12 50.96
CA GLN A 61 14.50 0.89 49.75
C GLN A 61 15.64 0.29 48.93
N HIS A 62 16.71 -0.18 49.56
CA HIS A 62 17.80 -0.88 48.87
C HIS A 62 17.31 -2.18 48.23
N CYS A 63 16.46 -2.92 48.93
CA CYS A 63 15.79 -4.12 48.42
C CYS A 63 14.91 -3.81 47.19
N ILE A 64 14.01 -2.81 47.29
CA ILE A 64 13.18 -2.33 46.18
C ILE A 64 14.05 -1.92 44.99
N GLY A 65 15.10 -1.13 45.23
CA GLY A 65 16.01 -0.66 44.19
C GLY A 65 16.76 -1.78 43.49
N THR A 66 17.17 -2.81 44.22
CA THR A 66 17.84 -4.00 43.65
C THR A 66 16.89 -4.82 42.79
N ILE A 67 15.70 -5.11 43.29
CA ILE A 67 14.66 -5.86 42.56
C ILE A 67 14.25 -5.09 41.31
N LEU A 68 13.96 -3.80 41.44
CA LEU A 68 13.50 -2.94 40.33
C LEU A 68 14.56 -2.86 39.23
N ARG A 69 15.83 -2.66 39.58
CA ARG A 69 16.93 -2.55 38.62
C ARG A 69 17.11 -3.86 37.82
N LYS A 70 17.05 -5.01 38.48
CA LYS A 70 17.08 -6.33 37.81
C LYS A 70 15.85 -6.56 36.92
N ALA A 71 14.66 -6.24 37.43
CA ALA A 71 13.41 -6.36 36.69
C ALA A 71 13.42 -5.50 35.42
N THR A 72 13.89 -4.25 35.53
CA THR A 72 13.98 -3.35 34.38
C THR A 72 15.01 -3.82 33.37
N GLU A 73 16.17 -4.33 33.81
CA GLU A 73 17.17 -4.94 32.91
C GLU A 73 16.56 -6.08 32.10
N ASP A 74 15.91 -7.04 32.76
CA ASP A 74 15.31 -8.20 32.08
C ASP A 74 14.13 -7.77 31.19
N LEU A 75 13.29 -6.85 31.66
CA LEU A 75 12.13 -6.39 30.92
C LEU A 75 12.53 -5.65 29.64
N THR A 76 13.55 -4.80 29.70
CA THR A 76 13.97 -3.99 28.53
C THR A 76 14.77 -4.80 27.52
N THR A 77 15.60 -5.73 27.98
CA THR A 77 16.38 -6.62 27.09
C THR A 77 15.55 -7.73 26.44
N GLN A 78 14.28 -7.90 26.82
CA GLN A 78 13.39 -8.95 26.32
C GLN A 78 12.14 -8.43 25.60
N GLY A 79 12.15 -7.17 25.11
CA GLY A 79 11.00 -6.63 24.36
C GLY A 79 9.81 -6.20 25.21
N GLY A 80 10.03 -5.89 26.49
CA GLY A 80 9.00 -5.36 27.40
C GLY A 80 8.27 -6.42 28.21
N ILE A 81 8.73 -7.68 28.20
CA ILE A 81 8.12 -8.77 28.96
C ILE A 81 9.05 -9.37 30.03
N LEU A 82 8.43 -9.85 31.10
CA LEU A 82 9.07 -10.73 32.09
C LEU A 82 8.44 -12.12 31.99
N TYR A 83 9.28 -13.13 31.82
CA TYR A 83 8.81 -14.50 31.74
C TYR A 83 8.50 -15.09 33.12
N THR A 84 7.62 -16.09 33.19
CA THR A 84 7.22 -16.73 34.45
C THR A 84 8.38 -17.32 35.26
N HIS A 85 9.40 -17.88 34.59
CA HIS A 85 10.61 -18.39 35.25
C HIS A 85 11.48 -17.28 35.86
N GLN A 86 11.23 -16.03 35.48
CA GLN A 86 11.84 -14.82 36.02
C GLN A 86 10.87 -14.10 36.97
N GLY A 87 9.78 -14.73 37.42
CA GLY A 87 8.76 -14.11 38.27
C GLY A 87 7.77 -13.18 37.56
N GLY A 88 7.78 -13.15 36.22
CA GLY A 88 6.80 -12.43 35.41
C GLY A 88 5.51 -13.21 35.17
N ASN A 89 4.68 -12.73 34.24
CA ASN A 89 3.36 -13.32 33.94
C ASN A 89 3.28 -13.98 32.56
N THR A 90 4.31 -13.80 31.73
CA THR A 90 4.31 -14.36 30.37
C THR A 90 4.94 -15.75 30.40
N PRO A 91 4.19 -16.82 30.09
CA PRO A 91 4.80 -18.15 30.02
C PRO A 91 5.87 -18.17 28.92
N TYR A 92 7.01 -18.77 29.22
CA TYR A 92 8.03 -19.04 28.20
C TYR A 92 7.71 -20.38 27.52
N ASN A 93 7.55 -20.38 26.21
CA ASN A 93 7.35 -21.59 25.42
C ASN A 93 8.33 -21.63 24.25
N PRO A 94 9.32 -22.55 24.26
CA PRO A 94 10.27 -22.69 23.15
C PRO A 94 9.63 -22.96 21.79
N SER A 95 8.43 -23.54 21.74
CA SER A 95 7.72 -23.78 20.47
C SER A 95 7.15 -22.50 19.85
N GLU A 96 7.15 -21.39 20.57
CA GLU A 96 6.70 -20.08 20.09
C GLU A 96 7.86 -19.21 19.58
N LEU A 97 9.08 -19.77 19.53
CA LEU A 97 10.21 -19.11 18.86
C LEU A 97 9.84 -18.84 17.40
N GLY A 98 9.99 -17.59 16.98
CA GLY A 98 9.57 -17.10 15.67
C GLY A 98 8.07 -16.79 15.53
N ASN A 99 7.31 -16.88 16.63
CA ASN A 99 5.89 -16.50 16.66
C ASN A 99 5.64 -15.38 17.68
N THR A 100 6.14 -15.53 18.91
CA THR A 100 5.97 -14.51 19.97
C THR A 100 7.29 -13.81 20.32
N HIS A 101 8.42 -14.44 20.05
CA HIS A 101 9.75 -13.93 20.35
C HIS A 101 10.82 -14.56 19.44
N ILE A 102 11.96 -13.89 19.34
CA ILE A 102 13.20 -14.40 18.73
C ILE A 102 14.33 -14.43 19.75
N LYS A 103 15.50 -14.94 19.36
CA LYS A 103 16.70 -14.97 20.20
C LYS A 103 17.71 -13.93 19.71
N VAL A 104 18.05 -12.98 20.57
CA VAL A 104 19.01 -11.91 20.26
C VAL A 104 20.23 -12.03 21.17
N LEU A 105 21.42 -12.09 20.56
CA LEU A 105 22.68 -12.11 21.31
C LEU A 105 23.13 -10.67 21.60
N HIS A 106 23.18 -10.30 22.87
CA HIS A 106 23.66 -8.98 23.31
C HIS A 106 24.55 -9.14 24.54
N GLU A 107 25.73 -8.50 24.54
CA GLU A 107 26.73 -8.62 25.62
C GLU A 107 27.08 -10.08 26.02
N ASN A 108 27.15 -10.99 25.04
CA ASN A 108 27.36 -12.44 25.24
C ASN A 108 26.24 -13.17 26.01
N VAL A 109 25.06 -12.56 26.13
CA VAL A 109 23.86 -13.18 26.70
C VAL A 109 22.80 -13.29 25.61
N LEU A 110 22.17 -14.46 25.53
CA LEU A 110 21.08 -14.72 24.59
C LEU A 110 19.75 -14.40 25.25
N TYR A 111 19.08 -13.37 24.76
CA TYR A 111 17.78 -12.92 25.26
C TYR A 111 16.65 -13.46 24.39
N ASN A 112 15.53 -13.82 25.03
CA ASN A 112 14.29 -14.10 24.31
C ASN A 112 13.54 -12.77 24.17
N VAL A 113 13.58 -12.18 22.97
CA VAL A 113 13.08 -10.83 22.68
C VAL A 113 11.74 -10.92 21.99
N THR A 114 10.70 -10.32 22.56
CA THR A 114 9.39 -10.27 21.90
C THR A 114 9.34 -9.29 20.75
N TYR A 115 8.46 -9.58 19.79
CA TYR A 115 8.15 -8.66 18.71
C TYR A 115 7.56 -7.36 19.27
N GLY A 116 8.12 -6.25 18.80
CA GLY A 116 7.57 -4.92 18.95
C GLY A 116 6.77 -4.50 17.72
N LEU A 117 7.11 -5.06 16.56
CA LEU A 117 6.40 -4.89 15.29
C LEU A 117 6.19 -6.27 14.67
N LYS A 118 4.95 -6.57 14.28
CA LYS A 118 4.59 -7.80 13.58
C LYS A 118 3.97 -7.49 12.22
N GLY A 119 4.18 -8.37 11.26
CA GLY A 119 3.48 -8.29 9.98
C GLY A 119 1.97 -8.37 10.20
N ASN A 120 1.20 -7.66 9.37
CA ASN A 120 -0.25 -7.78 9.44
C ASN A 120 -0.69 -9.18 8.97
N ASP A 121 -1.41 -9.92 9.83
CA ASP A 121 -1.93 -11.27 9.54
C ASP A 121 -2.97 -11.33 8.38
N GLY A 122 -3.31 -10.20 7.76
CA GLY A 122 -4.24 -10.12 6.65
C GLY A 122 -4.61 -8.69 6.21
N ILE A 123 -5.38 -8.59 5.13
CA ILE A 123 -5.86 -7.33 4.52
C ILE A 123 -6.81 -6.62 5.50
N ARG A 124 -6.39 -5.47 6.04
CA ARG A 124 -7.20 -4.62 6.93
C ARG A 124 -7.94 -3.54 6.16
N LEU A 125 -8.78 -3.93 5.21
CA LEU A 125 -9.69 -2.98 4.56
C LEU A 125 -11.11 -3.12 5.12
N PRO A 126 -11.68 -2.05 5.69
CA PRO A 126 -13.05 -2.07 6.20
C PRO A 126 -14.13 -1.92 5.13
N LEU A 127 -13.83 -1.96 3.82
CA LEU A 127 -14.83 -1.67 2.78
C LEU A 127 -14.74 -2.61 1.58
N ALA A 128 -15.91 -3.20 1.29
CA ALA A 128 -16.38 -4.05 0.19
C ALA A 128 -15.35 -4.65 -0.80
N PRO A 129 -15.48 -5.95 -1.14
CA PRO A 129 -14.69 -6.54 -2.21
C PRO A 129 -14.96 -5.79 -3.52
N LEU A 130 -13.94 -5.11 -4.04
CA LEU A 130 -13.96 -4.61 -5.42
C LEU A 130 -13.64 -5.78 -6.36
N ALA A 131 -14.21 -5.74 -7.57
CA ALA A 131 -14.25 -6.84 -8.53
C ALA A 131 -12.90 -7.18 -9.21
N TYR A 132 -11.76 -6.74 -8.65
CA TYR A 132 -10.43 -6.88 -9.25
C TYR A 132 -9.40 -7.35 -8.22
N SER A 133 -8.54 -8.28 -8.62
CA SER A 133 -7.33 -8.68 -7.91
C SER A 133 -6.26 -7.60 -8.07
N GLY A 134 -6.35 -6.53 -7.27
CA GLY A 134 -5.23 -5.60 -7.10
C GLY A 134 -4.06 -6.29 -6.38
N ALA A 135 -2.95 -5.56 -6.15
CA ALA A 135 -1.89 -6.03 -5.27
C ALA A 135 -2.51 -6.53 -3.96
N HIS A 136 -2.19 -7.77 -3.58
CA HIS A 136 -2.82 -8.41 -2.42
C HIS A 136 -2.34 -7.79 -1.11
N TYR A 137 -1.13 -7.24 -1.13
CA TYR A 137 -0.57 -6.50 -0.03
C TYR A 137 -0.24 -5.05 -0.44
N PRO A 138 -0.40 -4.09 0.46
CA PRO A 138 -1.26 -4.14 1.62
C PRO A 138 -2.68 -3.68 1.20
N ALA A 139 -2.85 -2.86 0.15
CA ALA A 139 -4.14 -2.38 -0.41
C ALA A 139 -4.28 -2.67 -1.92
N PRO A 140 -5.42 -3.20 -2.40
CA PRO A 140 -5.68 -3.26 -3.84
C PRO A 140 -6.00 -1.86 -4.39
N ASN A 141 -5.41 -1.52 -5.53
CA ASN A 141 -5.74 -0.36 -6.36
C ASN A 141 -5.41 1.02 -5.77
N ILE A 142 -4.39 1.11 -4.91
CA ILE A 142 -3.88 2.39 -4.40
C ILE A 142 -2.37 2.39 -4.64
N THR A 143 -1.84 3.49 -5.19
CA THR A 143 -0.39 3.65 -5.33
C THR A 143 0.27 3.79 -3.94
N ILE A 144 1.54 3.41 -3.81
CA ILE A 144 2.33 3.62 -2.60
C ILE A 144 2.25 5.09 -2.13
N GLN A 145 2.35 6.02 -3.08
CA GLN A 145 2.29 7.46 -2.81
C GLN A 145 0.94 7.87 -2.21
N ASP A 146 -0.17 7.36 -2.77
CA ASP A 146 -1.52 7.65 -2.27
C ASP A 146 -1.79 7.01 -0.91
N MET A 147 -1.26 5.81 -0.66
CA MET A 147 -1.34 5.15 0.66
C MET A 147 -0.70 6.01 1.75
N ASN A 148 0.54 6.47 1.50
CA ASN A 148 1.26 7.37 2.41
C ASN A 148 0.45 8.66 2.66
N ALA A 149 -0.14 9.27 1.63
CA ALA A 149 -0.91 10.50 1.76
C ALA A 149 -2.25 10.32 2.52
N TYR A 150 -2.91 9.16 2.39
CA TYR A 150 -4.20 8.90 3.03
C TYR A 150 -4.06 8.76 4.56
N TYR A 151 -3.04 8.07 5.05
CA TYR A 151 -2.87 7.76 6.48
C TYR A 151 -2.17 8.83 7.30
N LEU A 152 -1.48 9.77 6.65
CA LEU A 152 -1.02 10.99 7.33
C LEU A 152 -2.20 11.89 7.77
N ARG A 153 -3.46 11.56 7.40
CA ARG A 153 -4.65 12.29 7.86
C ARG A 153 -4.97 11.95 9.33
N PRO A 154 -4.94 12.93 10.26
CA PRO A 154 -5.01 12.67 11.70
C PRO A 154 -6.34 12.12 12.26
N THR A 155 -7.39 11.98 11.45
CA THR A 155 -8.73 12.30 11.96
C THR A 155 -9.64 11.16 12.38
N VAL A 156 -9.39 9.87 12.09
CA VAL A 156 -10.42 8.84 12.42
C VAL A 156 -9.93 7.45 12.88
N TYR A 157 -8.68 7.04 12.62
CA TYR A 157 -8.26 5.66 12.93
C TYR A 157 -7.02 5.57 13.84
N HIS A 158 -7.15 6.00 15.09
CA HIS A 158 -6.20 5.62 16.17
C HIS A 158 -6.22 4.11 16.50
N ARG A 159 -7.02 3.29 15.80
CA ARG A 159 -7.11 1.85 16.03
C ARG A 159 -6.01 1.03 15.36
N TYR A 160 -5.37 1.57 14.33
CA TYR A 160 -4.32 0.86 13.61
C TYR A 160 -2.99 1.56 13.86
N ASP A 161 -2.00 0.77 14.26
CA ASP A 161 -0.67 1.29 14.51
C ASP A 161 0.05 1.62 13.19
N GLY A 162 -0.19 0.83 12.14
CA GLY A 162 0.28 1.07 10.77
C GLY A 162 -0.38 0.15 9.73
N TYR A 163 0.04 0.27 8.47
CA TYR A 163 -0.46 -0.54 7.35
C TYR A 163 0.44 -1.73 7.06
N TYR A 164 1.74 -1.54 7.27
CA TYR A 164 2.76 -2.55 7.02
C TYR A 164 2.97 -3.47 8.22
N GLY A 165 2.43 -3.12 9.40
CA GLY A 165 2.45 -4.00 10.56
C GLY A 165 1.70 -3.46 11.77
N ASP A 166 1.65 -4.29 12.81
CA ASP A 166 1.08 -3.98 14.11
C ASP A 166 2.17 -3.79 15.17
N ILE A 167 2.08 -2.69 15.93
CA ILE A 167 2.95 -2.48 17.07
C ILE A 167 2.47 -3.37 18.22
N THR A 168 3.20 -4.45 18.46
CA THR A 168 2.93 -5.43 19.51
C THR A 168 3.76 -5.20 20.77
N LEU A 169 4.60 -4.16 20.79
CA LEU A 169 5.34 -3.76 21.97
C LEU A 169 4.35 -3.51 23.14
N PRO A 170 4.51 -4.18 24.31
CA PRO A 170 3.58 -4.02 25.41
C PRO A 170 3.57 -2.57 25.87
N LYS A 171 2.37 -2.01 26.08
CA LYS A 171 2.19 -0.59 26.41
C LYS A 171 2.91 -0.24 27.71
N LEU A 172 3.53 0.95 27.76
CA LEU A 172 4.28 1.39 28.94
C LEU A 172 3.37 1.62 30.15
N CYS A 173 2.24 2.29 29.95
CA CYS A 173 1.46 2.90 31.03
C CYS A 173 0.00 2.47 31.05
N ASN A 174 -0.51 2.17 32.24
CA ASN A 174 -1.91 1.86 32.45
C ASN A 174 -2.74 3.16 32.40
N SER A 175 -3.81 3.19 31.60
CA SER A 175 -4.68 4.36 31.44
C SER A 175 -5.40 4.76 32.74
N THR A 176 -5.46 3.86 33.72
CA THR A 176 -6.01 4.11 35.07
C THR A 176 -4.94 4.25 36.16
N GLY A 177 -3.67 3.99 35.81
CA GLY A 177 -2.54 3.93 36.73
C GLY A 177 -2.00 5.28 37.21
N PRO A 178 -0.90 5.28 37.98
CA PRO A 178 -0.25 6.49 38.48
C PRO A 178 0.14 7.50 37.41
N ASN A 179 0.47 7.04 36.20
CA ASN A 179 0.82 7.89 35.07
C ASN A 179 -0.39 8.36 34.25
N ARG A 180 -1.65 8.14 34.66
CA ARG A 180 -2.83 8.47 33.85
C ARG A 180 -2.94 9.97 33.51
N ILE A 181 -3.47 10.28 32.32
CA ILE A 181 -3.73 11.67 31.90
C ILE A 181 -4.73 12.33 32.87
N GLY A 182 -4.33 13.45 33.47
CA GLY A 182 -5.17 14.19 34.42
C GLY A 182 -5.23 13.60 35.84
N GLY A 183 -4.39 12.60 36.15
CA GLY A 183 -4.10 12.18 37.52
C GLY A 183 -3.49 13.30 38.38
N ALA A 184 -3.56 13.17 39.70
CA ALA A 184 -3.00 14.16 40.63
C ALA A 184 -1.49 14.33 40.39
N GLY A 185 -1.03 15.56 40.16
CA GLY A 185 0.37 15.84 39.81
C GLY A 185 0.74 15.55 38.34
N THR A 186 -0.25 15.20 37.51
CA THR A 186 -0.09 15.06 36.07
C THR A 186 -0.94 16.10 35.35
N THR A 187 -0.32 16.82 34.43
CA THR A 187 -0.97 17.61 33.38
C THR A 187 -0.37 17.12 32.06
N VAL A 188 -1.03 17.40 30.94
CA VAL A 188 -0.48 17.07 29.60
C VAL A 188 0.91 17.70 29.37
N ARG A 189 1.29 18.70 30.18
CA ARG A 189 2.59 19.40 30.11
C ARG A 189 3.57 19.00 31.20
N THR A 190 3.20 18.15 32.15
CA THR A 190 4.14 17.70 33.18
C THR A 190 4.76 16.39 32.73
N PHE A 191 6.06 16.25 33.01
CA PHE A 191 6.95 15.13 32.68
C PHE A 191 6.55 13.76 33.27
N THR A 192 5.34 13.64 33.83
CA THR A 192 4.79 12.46 34.51
C THR A 192 3.67 11.76 33.74
N THR A 193 3.17 12.31 32.63
CA THR A 193 2.28 11.56 31.72
C THR A 193 3.11 10.84 30.66
N CYS A 194 2.63 9.68 30.21
CA CYS A 194 3.19 8.98 29.06
C CYS A 194 2.63 9.57 27.76
N GLU A 195 3.27 9.31 26.64
CA GLU A 195 2.71 9.65 25.34
C GLU A 195 1.37 8.93 25.11
N PRO A 196 0.39 9.54 24.41
CA PRO A 196 -0.93 8.94 24.22
C PRO A 196 -0.92 7.52 23.62
N PHE A 197 0.06 7.21 22.78
CA PHE A 197 0.22 5.88 22.16
C PHE A 197 0.87 4.83 23.08
N SER A 198 1.41 5.26 24.23
CA SER A 198 2.06 4.42 25.24
C SER A 198 1.07 3.91 26.29
N TYR A 199 -0.22 4.28 26.17
CA TYR A 199 -1.28 3.78 27.04
C TYR A 199 -2.07 2.65 26.39
N ASN A 200 -2.62 1.79 27.24
CA ASN A 200 -3.68 0.88 26.86
C ASN A 200 -4.93 1.66 26.45
N PRO A 201 -5.71 1.15 25.49
CA PRO A 201 -7.11 1.51 25.38
C PRO A 201 -7.82 1.35 26.73
N PHE A 202 -8.79 2.22 27.05
CA PHE A 202 -9.52 2.19 28.35
C PHE A 202 -10.24 0.86 28.65
N TYR A 203 -10.48 0.04 27.62
CA TYR A 203 -11.15 -1.26 27.71
C TYR A 203 -10.18 -2.44 27.62
N ASP A 204 -8.89 -2.16 27.43
CA ASP A 204 -7.86 -3.19 27.30
C ASP A 204 -7.16 -3.43 28.64
N ASN A 205 -7.36 -4.64 29.16
CA ASN A 205 -6.79 -5.09 30.42
C ASN A 205 -5.44 -5.81 30.23
N THR A 206 -4.83 -5.77 29.04
CA THR A 206 -3.49 -6.31 28.84
C THR A 206 -2.50 -5.64 29.82
N PRO A 207 -1.71 -6.44 30.55
CA PRO A 207 -0.59 -5.96 31.36
C PRO A 207 0.27 -4.91 30.66
N THR A 208 0.45 -3.75 31.29
CA THR A 208 1.48 -2.79 30.87
C THR A 208 2.83 -3.11 31.48
N LEU A 209 3.89 -2.45 31.02
CA LEU A 209 5.19 -2.48 31.71
C LEU A 209 5.05 -1.98 33.15
N GLN A 210 4.26 -0.92 33.38
CA GLN A 210 3.91 -0.40 34.70
C GLN A 210 3.32 -1.49 35.61
N ASP A 211 2.31 -2.22 35.12
CA ASP A 211 1.65 -3.29 35.88
C ASP A 211 2.55 -4.51 36.08
N THR A 212 3.45 -4.78 35.13
CA THR A 212 4.38 -5.91 35.15
C THR A 212 5.48 -5.69 36.18
N LEU A 213 6.10 -4.51 36.20
CA LEU A 213 7.08 -4.14 37.22
C LEU A 213 6.46 -4.07 38.61
N ALA A 214 5.25 -3.53 38.75
CA ALA A 214 4.52 -3.50 40.01
C ALA A 214 4.31 -4.92 40.56
N ARG A 215 3.74 -5.83 39.76
CA ARG A 215 3.52 -7.23 40.17
C ARG A 215 4.82 -7.96 40.50
N TYR A 216 5.88 -7.74 39.71
CA TYR A 216 7.17 -8.36 39.97
C TYR A 216 7.75 -7.91 41.32
N LEU A 217 7.64 -6.62 41.66
CA LEU A 217 7.99 -6.10 42.99
C LEU A 217 7.13 -6.74 44.09
N GLU A 218 5.81 -6.78 43.92
CA GLU A 218 4.89 -7.37 44.91
C GLU A 218 5.25 -8.83 45.24
N ALA A 219 5.62 -9.61 44.22
CA ALA A 219 6.02 -11.01 44.37
C ALA A 219 7.42 -11.19 44.96
N SER A 220 8.36 -10.30 44.63
CA SER A 220 9.78 -10.45 45.00
C SER A 220 10.11 -9.90 46.39
N ILE A 221 9.38 -8.89 46.86
CA ILE A 221 9.65 -8.21 48.13
C ILE A 221 9.64 -9.15 49.35
N PRO A 222 8.68 -10.08 49.51
CA PRO A 222 8.67 -11.02 50.64
C PRO A 222 9.90 -11.93 50.72
N HIS A 223 10.58 -12.16 49.59
CA HIS A 223 11.81 -12.97 49.56
C HIS A 223 13.06 -12.16 49.90
N CYS A 224 12.98 -10.84 49.83
CA CYS A 224 14.10 -9.93 50.02
C CYS A 224 14.09 -9.28 51.41
N ILE A 225 12.91 -9.14 52.04
CA ILE A 225 12.76 -8.60 53.39
C ILE A 225 12.43 -9.73 54.36
N ASN A 226 13.33 -10.02 55.30
CA ASN A 226 13.03 -10.91 56.41
C ASN A 226 12.48 -10.13 57.61
N LEU A 227 11.15 -10.03 57.71
CA LEU A 227 10.50 -9.26 58.78
C LEU A 227 10.81 -9.82 60.19
N THR A 228 11.15 -11.11 60.31
CA THR A 228 11.43 -11.72 61.62
C THR A 228 12.69 -11.15 62.26
N GLU A 229 13.68 -10.71 61.48
CA GLU A 229 14.92 -10.11 62.01
C GLU A 229 14.67 -8.78 62.72
N TYR A 230 13.60 -8.07 62.35
CA TYR A 230 13.21 -6.83 62.99
C TYR A 230 12.43 -7.07 64.29
N ALA A 231 11.76 -8.23 64.42
CA ALA A 231 11.02 -8.56 65.62
C ALA A 231 11.95 -8.67 66.85
N ASP A 232 13.11 -9.29 66.67
CA ASP A 232 14.13 -9.41 67.73
C ASP A 232 14.73 -8.06 68.13
N ARG A 233 14.82 -7.11 67.20
CA ARG A 233 15.42 -5.79 67.44
C ARG A 233 14.47 -4.79 68.09
N TYR A 234 13.18 -4.81 67.73
CA TYR A 234 12.19 -3.85 68.22
C TYR A 234 11.29 -4.41 69.33
N GLY A 235 11.43 -5.68 69.69
CA GLY A 235 10.67 -6.31 70.77
C GLY A 235 9.18 -6.47 70.47
N SER A 236 8.79 -6.33 69.20
CA SER A 236 7.42 -6.46 68.70
C SER A 236 7.39 -7.43 67.52
N ASN A 237 6.45 -8.36 67.50
CA ASN A 237 6.32 -9.28 66.37
C ASN A 237 5.65 -8.53 65.20
N ILE A 238 6.45 -8.14 64.22
CA ILE A 238 5.98 -7.47 63.00
C ILE A 238 5.82 -8.54 61.92
N THR A 239 4.58 -8.76 61.48
CA THR A 239 4.27 -9.74 60.44
C THR A 239 3.45 -9.09 59.32
N ALA A 240 3.67 -9.48 58.07
CA ALA A 240 2.82 -9.04 56.97
C ALA A 240 1.40 -9.62 57.11
N THR A 241 0.36 -8.79 56.94
CA THR A 241 -1.05 -9.25 56.99
C THR A 241 -1.63 -9.55 55.61
N ALA A 242 -1.05 -8.95 54.57
CA ALA A 242 -1.36 -9.23 53.18
C ALA A 242 -0.12 -9.00 52.31
N PRO A 243 -0.11 -9.48 51.05
CA PRO A 243 0.95 -9.14 50.10
C PRO A 243 1.10 -7.62 49.95
N PRO A 244 2.32 -7.10 49.79
CA PRO A 244 2.52 -5.68 49.55
C PRO A 244 1.88 -5.27 48.22
N LYS A 245 1.56 -3.98 48.08
CA LYS A 245 1.03 -3.37 46.87
C LYS A 245 2.03 -2.38 46.31
N ALA A 246 2.39 -2.50 45.04
CA ALA A 246 3.36 -1.63 44.40
C ALA A 246 2.67 -0.73 43.36
N ASN A 247 3.07 0.53 43.34
CA ASN A 247 2.72 1.50 42.30
C ASN A 247 4.02 1.96 41.64
N ILE A 248 4.09 1.82 40.32
CA ILE A 248 5.19 2.31 39.50
C ILE A 248 4.76 3.62 38.85
N THR A 249 5.58 4.66 38.94
CA THR A 249 5.37 5.93 38.24
C THR A 249 6.60 6.22 37.40
N TYR A 250 6.42 6.45 36.11
CA TYR A 250 7.49 6.90 35.23
C TYR A 250 7.58 8.42 35.20
N THR A 251 8.80 8.94 35.27
CA THR A 251 9.13 10.32 34.85
C THR A 251 10.08 10.24 33.66
N ASP A 252 10.44 11.39 33.09
CA ASP A 252 11.44 11.41 31.99
C ASP A 252 12.82 10.90 32.45
N GLU A 253 13.16 11.11 33.72
CA GLU A 253 14.49 10.86 34.26
C GLU A 253 14.58 9.65 35.20
N THR A 254 13.44 9.18 35.72
CA THR A 254 13.42 8.20 36.81
C THR A 254 12.22 7.26 36.73
N ILE A 255 12.36 6.09 37.36
CA ILE A 255 11.25 5.24 37.76
C ILE A 255 11.06 5.39 39.27
N ILE A 256 9.86 5.78 39.70
CA ILE A 256 9.50 5.91 41.10
C ILE A 256 8.63 4.71 41.49
N ALA A 257 9.13 3.85 42.36
CA ALA A 257 8.38 2.74 42.92
C ALA A 257 7.89 3.10 44.33
N THR A 258 6.58 3.08 44.53
CA THR A 258 5.93 3.26 45.83
C THR A 258 5.32 1.94 46.28
N LEU A 259 5.85 1.37 47.36
CA LEU A 259 5.43 0.12 47.95
C LEU A 259 4.61 0.39 49.22
N THR A 260 3.39 -0.10 49.24
CA THR A 260 2.47 -0.05 50.37
C THR A 260 2.40 -1.43 51.00
N TYR A 261 2.96 -1.60 52.19
CA TYR A 261 3.07 -2.88 52.88
C TYR A 261 2.12 -2.92 54.09
N PRO A 262 1.05 -3.73 54.05
CA PRO A 262 0.18 -3.94 55.22
C PRO A 262 0.87 -4.85 56.24
N LEU A 263 1.07 -4.32 57.45
CA LEU A 263 1.77 -4.97 58.57
C LEU A 263 0.80 -5.18 59.73
N SER A 264 1.01 -6.24 60.51
CA SER A 264 0.46 -6.41 61.85
C SER A 264 1.60 -6.20 62.84
N VAL A 265 1.38 -5.32 63.80
CA VAL A 265 2.28 -5.10 64.92
C VAL A 265 1.59 -5.66 66.16
N ARG A 266 2.16 -6.71 66.74
CA ARG A 266 1.65 -7.28 67.99
C ARG A 266 2.19 -6.50 69.18
N LEU A 267 1.29 -5.86 69.93
CA LEU A 267 1.60 -5.16 71.18
C LEU A 267 0.90 -5.87 72.33
N ALA A 268 1.69 -6.46 73.22
CA ALA A 268 1.20 -7.34 74.28
C ALA A 268 0.34 -8.51 73.73
N THR A 269 -0.99 -8.46 73.92
CA THR A 269 -1.92 -9.52 73.50
C THR A 269 -2.66 -9.24 72.20
N ASP A 270 -2.66 -8.00 71.72
CA ASP A 270 -3.49 -7.58 70.59
C ASP A 270 -2.65 -7.33 69.34
N ASP A 271 -3.22 -7.68 68.19
CA ASP A 271 -2.64 -7.49 66.86
C ASP A 271 -3.25 -6.25 66.21
N PHE A 272 -2.42 -5.27 65.84
CA PHE A 272 -2.87 -4.04 65.20
C PHE A 272 -2.43 -3.99 63.75
N THR A 273 -3.37 -3.81 62.84
CA THR A 273 -3.08 -3.66 61.41
C THR A 273 -2.76 -2.22 61.06
N THR A 274 -1.68 -2.04 60.31
CA THR A 274 -1.16 -0.74 59.88
C THR A 274 -0.59 -0.87 58.48
N THR A 275 -0.32 0.26 57.83
CA THR A 275 0.25 0.28 56.48
C THR A 275 1.51 1.12 56.48
N ALA A 276 2.63 0.54 56.06
CA ALA A 276 3.89 1.25 55.85
C ALA A 276 4.07 1.55 54.36
N THR A 277 4.53 2.75 54.03
CA THR A 277 4.81 3.15 52.64
C THR A 277 6.29 3.41 52.46
N PHE A 278 6.87 2.80 51.42
CA PHE A 278 8.27 2.96 51.05
C PHE A 278 8.36 3.45 49.62
N THR A 279 9.18 4.47 49.37
CA THR A 279 9.38 5.01 48.02
C THR A 279 10.85 4.88 47.64
N THR A 280 11.13 4.37 46.44
CA THR A 280 12.48 4.28 45.88
C THR A 280 12.47 4.86 44.48
N GLU A 281 13.51 5.63 44.14
CA GLU A 281 13.71 6.19 42.82
C GLU A 281 14.88 5.46 42.14
N LEU A 282 14.67 5.02 40.91
CA LEU A 282 15.70 4.46 40.05
C LEU A 282 15.98 5.49 38.94
N PRO A 283 17.16 6.14 38.92
CA PRO A 283 17.47 7.23 37.99
C PRO A 283 17.82 6.67 36.60
N ILE A 284 16.79 6.25 35.87
CA ILE A 284 16.89 5.78 34.50
C ILE A 284 15.71 6.31 33.67
N ARG A 285 15.96 6.57 32.39
CA ARG A 285 15.05 7.20 31.43
C ARG A 285 14.24 6.17 30.64
N LEU A 286 13.68 5.19 31.34
CA LEU A 286 12.92 4.10 30.71
C LEU A 286 11.75 4.62 29.84
N LYS A 287 11.07 5.66 30.31
CA LYS A 287 9.99 6.29 29.56
C LYS A 287 10.48 6.82 28.21
N LEU A 288 11.58 7.58 28.22
CA LEU A 288 12.16 8.19 27.04
C LEU A 288 12.56 7.14 25.99
N ILE A 289 13.34 6.13 26.38
CA ILE A 289 13.81 5.10 25.45
C ILE A 289 12.65 4.27 24.88
N TYR A 290 11.62 3.99 25.70
CA TYR A 290 10.41 3.30 25.25
C TYR A 290 9.62 4.12 24.23
N GLU A 291 9.42 5.42 24.50
CA GLU A 291 8.64 6.30 23.63
C GLU A 291 9.33 6.50 22.28
N ILE A 292 10.67 6.61 22.27
CA ILE A 292 11.48 6.62 21.04
C ILE A 292 11.31 5.31 20.28
N ALA A 293 11.49 4.15 20.93
CA ALA A 293 11.34 2.85 20.29
C ALA A 293 9.93 2.69 19.67
N THR A 294 8.90 3.00 20.44
CA THR A 294 7.51 2.92 19.96
C THR A 294 7.26 3.88 18.80
N ARG A 295 7.87 5.08 18.82
CA ARG A 295 7.73 6.04 17.73
C ARG A 295 8.41 5.55 16.46
N ILE A 296 9.60 4.98 16.56
CA ILE A 296 10.32 4.36 15.43
C ILE A 296 9.46 3.26 14.81
N LEU A 297 9.02 2.28 15.61
CA LEU A 297 8.17 1.18 15.13
C LEU A 297 6.86 1.68 14.51
N LYS A 298 6.36 2.84 14.96
CA LYS A 298 5.17 3.46 14.40
C LYS A 298 5.40 4.11 13.05
N GLU A 299 6.49 4.85 12.87
CA GLU A 299 6.83 5.41 11.55
C GLU A 299 7.14 4.27 10.56
N GLU A 300 7.90 3.27 11.01
CA GLU A 300 8.19 2.03 10.28
C GLU A 300 6.91 1.30 9.81
N SER A 301 5.95 1.10 10.71
CA SER A 301 4.69 0.43 10.36
C SER A 301 3.82 1.24 9.37
N LYS A 302 4.10 2.53 9.15
CA LYS A 302 3.24 3.47 8.40
C LYS A 302 3.83 3.95 7.09
N THR A 303 5.15 4.09 7.03
CA THR A 303 5.86 4.79 5.98
C THR A 303 6.77 3.78 5.32
N LEU A 304 6.43 3.38 4.10
CA LEU A 304 7.11 2.29 3.40
C LEU A 304 8.59 2.57 3.11
N ASP A 305 8.94 3.83 2.94
CA ASP A 305 10.29 4.31 2.66
C ASP A 305 11.03 4.80 3.91
N PHE A 306 10.52 4.52 5.11
CA PHE A 306 11.21 4.85 6.35
C PHE A 306 12.43 3.93 6.54
N SER A 307 13.60 4.53 6.70
CA SER A 307 14.85 3.81 6.96
C SER A 307 15.13 3.77 8.46
N LEU A 308 15.13 2.58 9.06
CA LEU A 308 15.59 2.32 10.42
C LEU A 308 17.05 2.74 10.60
N THR A 309 17.83 2.73 9.52
CA THR A 309 19.23 3.16 9.54
C THR A 309 19.38 4.69 9.49
N ASP A 310 18.64 5.37 8.61
CA ASP A 310 18.89 6.79 8.28
C ASP A 310 17.90 7.75 8.96
N ASP A 311 16.61 7.37 9.06
CA ASP A 311 15.55 8.29 9.49
C ASP A 311 15.35 8.32 11.01
N THR A 312 15.91 7.35 11.75
CA THR A 312 15.80 7.30 13.22
C THR A 312 16.42 8.51 13.91
N GLN A 313 17.41 9.17 13.27
CA GLN A 313 18.00 10.40 13.79
C GLN A 313 16.99 11.56 13.89
N ILE A 314 16.03 11.64 12.95
CA ILE A 314 14.97 12.67 12.99
C ILE A 314 14.12 12.50 14.27
N ILE A 315 13.88 11.25 14.66
CA ILE A 315 13.15 10.93 15.90
C ILE A 315 14.01 11.28 17.13
N LEU A 316 15.30 10.93 17.14
CA LEU A 316 16.20 11.30 18.24
C LEU A 316 16.28 12.83 18.44
N ASP A 317 16.34 13.58 17.34
CA ASP A 317 16.36 15.05 17.37
C ASP A 317 15.05 15.63 17.93
N HIS A 318 13.90 15.03 17.60
CA HIS A 318 12.60 15.42 18.16
C HIS A 318 12.55 15.30 19.69
N TYR A 319 13.14 14.23 20.24
CA TYR A 319 13.22 13.99 21.68
C TYR A 319 14.44 14.63 22.36
N ASN A 320 15.33 15.29 21.60
CA ASN A 320 16.62 15.80 22.07
C ASN A 320 17.46 14.71 22.80
N ALA A 321 17.39 13.47 22.32
CA ALA A 321 17.98 12.30 22.94
C ALA A 321 19.33 11.92 22.32
N LYS A 322 20.30 12.85 22.36
CA LYS A 322 21.62 12.70 21.70
C LYS A 322 22.52 11.62 22.31
N ASP A 323 22.17 11.15 23.50
CA ASP A 323 22.87 10.13 24.27
C ASP A 323 22.18 8.77 24.21
N ILE A 324 21.18 8.62 23.34
CA ILE A 324 20.60 7.33 22.97
C ILE A 324 21.20 6.91 21.62
N GLU A 325 21.74 5.71 21.59
CA GLU A 325 22.28 5.07 20.39
C GLU A 325 21.27 4.03 19.89
N ILE A 326 21.04 3.99 18.58
CA ILE A 326 20.12 3.05 17.94
C ILE A 326 20.93 2.14 17.03
N HIS A 327 20.67 0.84 17.13
CA HIS A 327 21.23 -0.19 16.27
C HIS A 327 20.08 -0.97 15.64
N TYR A 328 20.11 -1.05 14.31
CA TYR A 328 19.24 -1.94 13.55
C TYR A 328 20.04 -3.21 13.21
N LEU A 329 19.54 -4.34 13.68
CA LEU A 329 20.22 -5.62 13.60
C LEU A 329 19.46 -6.52 12.61
N LYS A 330 19.90 -6.48 11.35
CA LYS A 330 19.32 -7.26 10.24
C LYS A 330 19.62 -8.74 10.35
N ASP A 331 18.65 -9.61 10.02
CA ASP A 331 18.79 -11.07 9.91
C ASP A 331 19.51 -11.68 11.14
N ILE A 332 19.09 -11.28 12.36
CA ILE A 332 19.72 -11.76 13.60
C ILE A 332 19.64 -13.28 13.69
N CYS A 333 18.49 -13.81 13.29
CA CYS A 333 18.19 -15.22 13.42
C CYS A 333 19.07 -16.07 12.50
N GLY A 334 19.30 -15.65 11.25
CA GLY A 334 20.24 -16.29 10.33
C GLY A 334 21.69 -16.18 10.82
N GLN A 335 22.12 -15.00 11.28
CA GLN A 335 23.50 -14.77 11.74
C GLN A 335 23.86 -15.58 13.00
N THR A 336 22.92 -15.70 13.94
CA THR A 336 23.15 -16.43 15.19
C THR A 336 22.90 -17.93 15.06
N GLY A 337 22.22 -18.37 14.00
CA GLY A 337 21.69 -19.73 13.87
C GLY A 337 20.69 -20.09 14.97
N ALA A 338 20.18 -19.10 15.71
CA ALA A 338 19.36 -19.32 16.89
C ALA A 338 17.89 -19.60 16.55
N CYS A 339 17.47 -19.23 15.33
CA CYS A 339 16.11 -19.46 14.82
C CYS A 339 16.20 -20.23 13.49
N GLN A 340 15.17 -21.04 13.21
CA GLN A 340 15.03 -21.76 11.95
C GLN A 340 13.62 -21.52 11.40
N GLY A 341 13.47 -21.60 10.08
CA GLY A 341 12.17 -21.48 9.42
C GLY A 341 11.69 -20.03 9.29
N ARG A 342 10.42 -19.75 9.63
CA ARG A 342 9.73 -18.48 9.35
C ARG A 342 10.44 -17.24 9.90
N ALA A 343 11.10 -17.38 11.04
CA ALA A 343 11.79 -16.27 11.71
C ALA A 343 13.25 -16.12 11.31
N ALA A 344 13.72 -16.82 10.28
CA ALA A 344 15.11 -16.75 9.87
C ALA A 344 15.52 -15.31 9.53
N HIS A 345 14.63 -14.55 8.88
CA HIS A 345 14.88 -13.19 8.39
C HIS A 345 14.37 -12.08 9.34
N ASP A 346 13.95 -12.44 10.56
CA ASP A 346 13.46 -11.44 11.49
C ASP A 346 14.61 -10.59 12.05
N ASP A 347 14.30 -9.32 12.26
CA ASP A 347 15.25 -8.31 12.71
C ASP A 347 15.06 -7.93 14.17
N ALA A 348 15.97 -7.11 14.70
CA ALA A 348 15.74 -6.43 15.96
C ALA A 348 16.17 -4.96 15.94
N LEU A 349 15.45 -4.18 16.72
CA LEU A 349 15.77 -2.80 17.07
C LEU A 349 16.35 -2.76 18.48
N LEU A 350 17.56 -2.22 18.59
CA LEU A 350 18.33 -2.11 19.83
C LEU A 350 18.56 -0.62 20.14
N LEU A 351 18.09 -0.16 21.28
CA LEU A 351 18.31 1.20 21.78
C LEU A 351 19.15 1.14 23.05
N ILE A 352 20.21 1.95 23.12
CA ILE A 352 21.13 2.01 24.25
C ILE A 352 21.17 3.43 24.79
N ASP A 353 20.71 3.63 26.01
CA ASP A 353 20.83 4.89 26.73
C ASP A 353 22.15 4.93 27.52
N HIS A 354 23.07 5.80 27.10
CA HIS A 354 24.40 5.94 27.70
C HIS A 354 24.41 6.66 29.06
N THR A 355 23.34 7.38 29.40
CA THR A 355 23.20 8.15 30.65
C THR A 355 22.57 7.31 31.76
N SER A 356 21.64 6.42 31.40
CA SER A 356 20.97 5.53 32.35
C SER A 356 21.82 4.32 32.70
N LEU A 357 22.23 4.18 33.97
CA LEU A 357 23.03 3.06 34.45
C LEU A 357 22.23 2.10 35.34
N LEU A 358 22.18 0.84 34.94
CA LEU A 358 21.61 -0.30 35.67
C LEU A 358 22.66 -0.93 36.60
N SER A 359 22.44 -2.17 37.04
CA SER A 359 23.34 -2.88 37.95
C SER A 359 24.68 -3.12 37.26
N SER A 360 25.75 -3.26 38.03
CA SER A 360 27.11 -3.56 37.50
C SER A 360 27.66 -2.56 36.48
N GLY A 361 27.07 -1.35 36.36
CA GLY A 361 27.50 -0.34 35.39
C GLY A 361 27.00 -0.59 33.97
N LYS A 362 26.07 -1.52 33.77
CA LYS A 362 25.42 -1.75 32.48
C LYS A 362 24.57 -0.54 32.10
N LYS A 363 24.53 -0.24 30.80
CA LYS A 363 23.66 0.79 30.25
C LYS A 363 22.22 0.27 30.16
N LEU A 364 21.26 1.17 30.19
CA LEU A 364 19.87 0.80 29.93
C LEU A 364 19.73 0.48 28.44
N THR A 365 19.34 -0.76 28.15
CA THR A 365 19.23 -1.26 26.79
C THR A 365 17.82 -1.80 26.55
N LEU A 366 17.10 -1.22 25.58
CA LEU A 366 15.83 -1.76 25.10
C LEU A 366 16.05 -2.52 23.80
N ILE A 367 15.60 -3.77 23.76
CA ILE A 367 15.67 -4.62 22.56
C ILE A 367 14.26 -5.04 22.21
N THR A 368 13.87 -4.96 20.95
CA THR A 368 12.59 -5.45 20.47
C THR A 368 12.73 -6.03 19.06
N ALA A 369 11.98 -7.10 18.78
CA ALA A 369 12.07 -7.77 17.49
C ALA A 369 11.11 -7.16 16.45
N ILE A 370 11.48 -7.24 15.18
CA ILE A 370 10.67 -6.84 14.04
C ILE A 370 10.46 -8.11 13.21
N GLU A 371 9.20 -8.50 13.01
CA GLU A 371 8.88 -9.61 12.12
C GLU A 371 9.09 -9.14 10.69
N ASP A 372 9.79 -9.95 9.91
CA ASP A 372 9.96 -9.75 8.48
C ASP A 372 8.57 -9.64 7.78
N ARG A 373 8.43 -8.78 6.78
CA ARG A 373 7.16 -8.46 6.11
C ARG A 373 7.29 -8.71 4.62
N PRO A 374 6.19 -9.07 3.93
CA PRO A 374 6.25 -9.19 2.47
C PRO A 374 6.60 -7.84 1.84
N PRO A 375 7.31 -7.85 0.69
CA PRO A 375 7.54 -6.64 -0.07
C PRO A 375 6.20 -6.07 -0.56
N VAL A 376 6.17 -4.77 -0.81
CA VAL A 376 4.99 -4.06 -1.30
C VAL A 376 5.17 -3.76 -2.77
N LEU A 377 4.33 -4.33 -3.62
CA LEU A 377 4.27 -4.01 -5.05
C LEU A 377 3.38 -2.78 -5.27
N ASP A 378 3.94 -1.72 -5.88
CA ASP A 378 3.16 -0.56 -6.25
C ASP A 378 2.05 -0.93 -7.24
N TRP A 379 0.93 -0.23 -7.17
CA TRP A 379 -0.19 -0.53 -8.05
C TRP A 379 0.15 -0.19 -9.51
N ILE A 380 0.21 -1.22 -10.35
CA ILE A 380 0.56 -1.09 -11.76
C ILE A 380 -0.72 -0.84 -12.56
N HIS A 381 -0.91 0.41 -12.98
CA HIS A 381 -1.98 0.85 -13.86
C HIS A 381 -1.48 1.92 -14.81
N ILE A 382 -1.20 1.51 -16.06
CA ILE A 382 -0.60 2.35 -17.11
C ILE A 382 -1.69 2.89 -18.04
N ALA A 383 -2.79 2.17 -18.17
CA ALA A 383 -3.92 2.61 -18.98
C ALA A 383 -4.66 3.81 -18.33
N PRO A 384 -5.20 4.74 -19.15
CA PRO A 384 -5.97 5.87 -18.64
C PRO A 384 -7.40 5.49 -18.19
N ASP A 385 -7.93 4.35 -18.65
CA ASP A 385 -9.32 3.94 -18.47
C ASP A 385 -9.43 2.55 -17.81
N VAL A 386 -10.38 2.40 -16.89
CA VAL A 386 -10.83 1.10 -16.38
C VAL A 386 -11.71 0.40 -17.42
N PRO A 387 -11.57 -0.93 -17.62
CA PRO A 387 -11.21 -1.92 -16.59
C PRO A 387 -9.90 -2.70 -16.83
N TYR A 388 -8.94 -2.14 -17.54
CA TYR A 388 -7.67 -2.81 -17.85
C TYR A 388 -6.49 -2.08 -17.19
N HIS A 389 -5.40 -2.81 -16.96
CA HIS A 389 -4.20 -2.27 -16.33
C HIS A 389 -3.23 -1.69 -17.36
N ALA A 390 -3.18 -2.24 -18.57
CA ALA A 390 -2.36 -1.72 -19.67
C ALA A 390 -3.02 -1.96 -21.03
N THR A 391 -2.65 -1.15 -22.02
CA THR A 391 -3.05 -1.32 -23.43
C THR A 391 -1.85 -1.13 -24.35
N ALA A 392 -1.87 -1.83 -25.49
CA ALA A 392 -0.92 -1.62 -26.58
C ALA A 392 -1.57 -1.98 -27.93
N VAL A 393 -0.86 -1.70 -29.02
CA VAL A 393 -1.27 -2.11 -30.37
C VAL A 393 -0.34 -3.20 -30.87
N GLY A 394 -0.87 -4.19 -31.59
CA GLY A 394 -0.05 -5.24 -32.18
C GLY A 394 1.05 -4.65 -33.08
N GLY A 395 2.31 -5.02 -32.82
CA GLY A 395 3.49 -4.49 -33.50
C GLY A 395 4.26 -3.43 -32.70
N GLU A 396 3.73 -2.97 -31.56
CA GLU A 396 4.42 -2.03 -30.65
C GLU A 396 5.14 -2.76 -29.51
N THR A 397 6.13 -2.09 -28.92
CA THR A 397 6.80 -2.54 -27.70
C THR A 397 6.00 -2.12 -26.48
N LEU A 398 5.38 -3.07 -25.78
CA LEU A 398 4.75 -2.83 -24.49
C LEU A 398 5.82 -2.82 -23.40
N THR A 399 5.86 -1.76 -22.60
CA THR A 399 6.81 -1.60 -21.48
C THR A 399 6.07 -1.61 -20.14
N ILE A 400 6.48 -2.47 -19.21
CA ILE A 400 5.97 -2.48 -17.84
C ILE A 400 7.11 -2.13 -16.88
N THR A 401 6.90 -1.13 -16.01
CA THR A 401 7.90 -0.66 -15.04
C THR A 401 7.35 -0.83 -13.62
N PRO A 402 7.36 -2.05 -13.07
CA PRO A 402 6.92 -2.29 -11.70
C PRO A 402 7.86 -1.62 -10.71
N GLN A 403 7.29 -1.11 -9.62
CA GLN A 403 8.03 -0.62 -8.48
C GLN A 403 7.63 -1.45 -7.27
N ALA A 404 8.59 -1.86 -6.46
CA ALA A 404 8.32 -2.54 -5.21
C ALA A 404 9.35 -2.13 -4.18
N ILE A 405 8.94 -2.12 -2.91
CA ILE A 405 9.78 -1.75 -1.77
C ILE A 405 9.55 -2.81 -0.70
N ASP A 406 10.64 -3.29 -0.11
CA ASP A 406 10.58 -4.13 1.08
C ASP A 406 10.51 -3.22 2.32
N PRO A 407 9.44 -3.30 3.13
CA PRO A 407 9.36 -2.57 4.39
C PRO A 407 10.54 -2.83 5.33
N ASP A 408 11.21 -3.98 5.24
CA ASP A 408 12.35 -4.37 6.09
C ASP A 408 13.71 -4.02 5.45
N GLU A 409 13.71 -3.05 4.51
CA GLU A 409 14.91 -2.58 3.81
C GLU A 409 15.72 -3.70 3.12
N GLY A 410 15.05 -4.79 2.75
CA GLY A 410 15.60 -5.92 2.03
C GLY A 410 15.64 -5.71 0.51
N PRO A 411 16.47 -6.48 -0.22
CA PRO A 411 16.48 -6.43 -1.67
C PRO A 411 15.22 -7.09 -2.25
N VAL A 412 14.51 -6.38 -3.13
CA VAL A 412 13.34 -6.92 -3.83
C VAL A 412 13.72 -7.42 -5.22
N THR A 413 13.27 -8.63 -5.56
CA THR A 413 13.35 -9.20 -6.90
C THR A 413 11.96 -9.22 -7.54
N ILE A 414 11.84 -8.76 -8.78
CA ILE A 414 10.58 -8.83 -9.54
C ILE A 414 10.62 -9.98 -10.52
N THR A 415 9.57 -10.80 -10.54
CA THR A 415 9.36 -11.85 -11.54
C THR A 415 8.07 -11.64 -12.31
N TYR A 416 8.07 -12.13 -13.54
CA TYR A 416 6.90 -12.13 -14.41
C TYR A 416 6.40 -13.57 -14.60
N GLU A 417 5.09 -13.76 -14.69
CA GLU A 417 4.43 -15.03 -15.02
C GLU A 417 3.19 -14.76 -15.89
N GLY A 418 2.83 -15.69 -16.78
CA GLY A 418 1.60 -15.61 -17.56
C GLY A 418 1.85 -15.30 -19.03
N TRP A 419 1.02 -14.45 -19.63
CA TRP A 419 1.10 -14.10 -21.05
C TRP A 419 2.43 -13.41 -21.39
N GLY A 420 3.04 -13.82 -22.50
CA GLY A 420 4.34 -13.34 -22.95
C GLY A 420 5.52 -13.95 -22.17
N GLN A 421 5.32 -14.47 -20.95
CA GLN A 421 6.41 -15.07 -20.13
C GLN A 421 6.42 -16.60 -20.18
N ASN A 422 5.28 -17.23 -19.85
CA ASN A 422 5.16 -18.69 -19.73
C ASN A 422 4.30 -19.30 -20.86
N HIS A 423 3.49 -18.47 -21.53
CA HIS A 423 2.68 -18.87 -22.67
C HIS A 423 2.35 -17.66 -23.55
N THR A 424 1.97 -17.93 -24.80
CA THR A 424 1.29 -16.95 -25.64
C THR A 424 -0.20 -17.27 -25.66
N ASP A 425 -1.00 -16.29 -26.03
CA ASP A 425 -2.42 -16.48 -26.27
C ASP A 425 -2.72 -16.35 -27.77
N LEU A 426 -3.80 -16.96 -28.21
CA LEU A 426 -4.33 -16.84 -29.57
C LEU A 426 -5.73 -16.25 -29.50
N PHE A 427 -5.94 -15.25 -30.34
CA PHE A 427 -7.25 -14.64 -30.53
C PHE A 427 -8.02 -15.36 -31.63
N MET A 428 -9.19 -15.89 -31.27
CA MET A 428 -9.97 -16.75 -32.18
C MET A 428 -11.23 -16.08 -32.76
N CYS A 429 -11.52 -14.84 -32.39
CA CYS A 429 -12.77 -14.18 -32.77
C CYS A 429 -12.59 -13.16 -33.89
N THR A 430 -13.60 -13.06 -34.74
CA THR A 430 -13.65 -12.09 -35.84
C THR A 430 -14.34 -10.78 -35.46
N GLU A 431 -15.20 -10.77 -34.42
CA GLU A 431 -16.08 -9.61 -34.10
C GLU A 431 -16.41 -9.47 -32.60
N ALA A 432 -15.41 -9.53 -31.70
CA ALA A 432 -15.67 -9.34 -30.27
C ALA A 432 -15.95 -7.87 -29.93
N GLN A 433 -17.16 -7.56 -29.42
CA GLN A 433 -17.59 -6.19 -29.10
C GLN A 433 -17.58 -5.83 -27.61
N THR A 434 -17.36 -6.80 -26.71
CA THR A 434 -17.30 -6.58 -25.26
C THR A 434 -16.05 -7.20 -24.66
N ILE A 435 -15.64 -6.75 -23.47
CA ILE A 435 -14.46 -7.29 -22.78
C ILE A 435 -14.67 -8.76 -22.38
N ASP A 436 -15.86 -9.13 -21.94
CA ASP A 436 -16.18 -10.54 -21.67
C ASP A 436 -16.09 -11.39 -22.94
N ALA A 437 -16.47 -10.82 -24.10
CA ALA A 437 -16.26 -11.47 -25.39
C ALA A 437 -14.76 -11.59 -25.70
N LEU A 438 -13.97 -10.52 -25.55
CA LEU A 438 -12.50 -10.56 -25.76
C LEU A 438 -11.84 -11.65 -24.88
N ARG A 439 -12.23 -11.73 -23.61
CA ARG A 439 -11.75 -12.76 -22.67
C ARG A 439 -12.16 -14.16 -23.12
N ALA A 440 -13.42 -14.37 -23.50
CA ALA A 440 -13.91 -15.68 -23.97
C ALA A 440 -13.27 -16.12 -25.31
N CYS A 441 -12.78 -15.17 -26.09
CA CYS A 441 -12.15 -15.37 -27.39
C CYS A 441 -10.65 -15.67 -27.33
N THR A 442 -10.03 -15.51 -26.16
CA THR A 442 -8.60 -15.72 -25.95
C THR A 442 -8.36 -17.16 -25.51
N GLN A 443 -7.55 -17.89 -26.26
CA GLN A 443 -7.16 -19.26 -25.92
C GLN A 443 -5.65 -19.35 -25.72
N ARG A 444 -5.24 -19.99 -24.63
CA ARG A 444 -3.83 -20.26 -24.35
C ARG A 444 -3.23 -21.15 -25.43
N ALA A 445 -2.17 -20.68 -26.10
CA ALA A 445 -1.39 -21.51 -27.00
C ALA A 445 -0.46 -22.44 -26.20
N ALA A 446 -0.23 -23.65 -26.72
CA ALA A 446 0.65 -24.64 -26.11
C ALA A 446 2.15 -24.34 -26.28
N ASN A 447 2.51 -23.23 -26.92
CA ASN A 447 3.89 -22.91 -27.26
C ASN A 447 4.54 -22.04 -26.16
N THR A 448 5.80 -22.32 -25.87
CA THR A 448 6.64 -21.45 -25.04
C THR A 448 6.84 -20.10 -25.75
N PRO A 449 6.75 -18.95 -25.04
CA PRO A 449 6.95 -17.64 -25.65
C PRO A 449 8.31 -17.52 -26.32
N GLN A 450 8.33 -16.87 -27.48
CA GLN A 450 9.59 -16.60 -28.19
C GLN A 450 10.36 -15.42 -27.59
N THR A 451 9.69 -14.54 -26.86
CA THR A 451 10.24 -13.29 -26.29
C THR A 451 9.79 -13.09 -24.83
N PRO A 452 10.28 -13.90 -23.87
CA PRO A 452 9.89 -13.74 -22.47
C PRO A 452 10.22 -12.35 -21.92
N TRP A 453 9.31 -11.75 -21.15
CA TRP A 453 9.51 -10.48 -20.44
C TRP A 453 10.87 -10.40 -19.73
N MET A 454 11.22 -11.45 -18.99
CA MET A 454 12.47 -11.54 -18.24
C MET A 454 13.72 -11.73 -19.12
N SER A 455 13.57 -11.99 -20.42
CA SER A 455 14.70 -12.06 -21.37
C SER A 455 14.97 -10.73 -22.09
N SER A 456 14.09 -9.73 -21.93
CA SER A 456 14.30 -8.41 -22.50
C SER A 456 15.61 -7.78 -22.00
N ALA A 457 16.31 -7.06 -22.88
CA ALA A 457 17.59 -6.44 -22.54
C ALA A 457 17.46 -5.48 -21.35
N ILE A 458 16.31 -4.79 -21.26
CA ILE A 458 16.05 -3.87 -20.16
C ILE A 458 15.83 -4.58 -18.83
N TYR A 459 15.16 -5.73 -18.81
CA TYR A 459 15.02 -6.53 -17.58
C TYR A 459 16.36 -7.08 -17.12
N GLN A 460 17.16 -7.61 -18.05
CA GLN A 460 18.51 -8.10 -17.73
C GLN A 460 19.40 -6.99 -17.14
N SER A 461 19.17 -5.73 -17.50
CA SER A 461 19.92 -4.58 -16.96
C SER A 461 19.37 -3.98 -15.67
N THR A 462 18.05 -4.05 -15.44
CA THR A 462 17.38 -3.37 -14.32
C THR A 462 16.86 -4.31 -13.24
N GLY A 463 16.64 -5.58 -13.56
CA GLY A 463 16.01 -6.58 -12.69
C GLY A 463 14.51 -6.37 -12.44
N THR A 464 13.93 -5.27 -12.93
CA THR A 464 12.54 -4.88 -12.62
C THR A 464 11.75 -4.48 -13.85
N ARG A 465 12.27 -3.63 -14.73
CA ARG A 465 11.56 -3.15 -15.94
C ARG A 465 11.66 -4.17 -17.06
N ALA A 466 10.56 -4.47 -17.73
CA ALA A 466 10.55 -5.41 -18.86
C ALA A 466 9.81 -4.84 -20.09
N GLU A 467 10.24 -5.29 -21.26
CA GLU A 467 9.68 -4.94 -22.57
C GLU A 467 9.26 -6.19 -23.32
N LEU A 468 8.15 -6.09 -24.06
CA LEU A 468 7.64 -7.14 -24.94
C LEU A 468 7.23 -6.53 -26.28
N ASP A 469 7.88 -6.94 -27.36
CA ASP A 469 7.47 -6.60 -28.72
C ASP A 469 6.23 -7.40 -29.11
N THR A 470 5.08 -6.75 -29.07
CA THR A 470 3.79 -7.36 -29.40
C THR A 470 3.71 -7.66 -30.89
N GLN A 471 2.98 -8.70 -31.26
CA GLN A 471 2.71 -9.08 -32.64
C GLN A 471 1.25 -8.81 -33.00
N GLU A 472 0.95 -8.74 -34.29
CA GLU A 472 -0.45 -8.70 -34.75
C GLU A 472 -1.25 -9.94 -34.30
N THR A 473 -0.59 -11.08 -34.05
CA THR A 473 -1.25 -12.30 -33.54
C THR A 473 -1.58 -12.23 -32.06
N ASP A 474 -0.99 -11.29 -31.32
CA ASP A 474 -1.20 -11.11 -29.88
C ASP A 474 -2.42 -10.25 -29.59
N GLN A 475 -3.34 -10.06 -30.54
CA GLN A 475 -4.56 -9.30 -30.29
C GLN A 475 -5.40 -9.92 -29.17
N GLY A 476 -6.16 -9.10 -28.43
CA GLY A 476 -7.13 -9.58 -27.45
C GLY A 476 -6.78 -9.26 -26.00
N TYR A 477 -7.29 -10.08 -25.09
CA TYR A 477 -7.22 -9.87 -23.64
C TYR A 477 -6.23 -10.83 -23.01
N HIS A 478 -5.26 -10.32 -22.26
CA HIS A 478 -4.20 -11.11 -21.65
C HIS A 478 -4.10 -10.86 -20.16
N THR A 479 -3.57 -11.85 -19.45
CA THR A 479 -3.24 -11.75 -18.04
C THR A 479 -1.74 -12.00 -17.83
N LEU A 480 -1.09 -11.05 -17.17
CA LEU A 480 0.30 -11.09 -16.75
C LEU A 480 0.35 -10.94 -15.23
N THR A 481 0.91 -11.89 -14.52
CA THR A 481 1.15 -11.79 -13.09
C THR A 481 2.55 -11.23 -12.86
N ILE A 482 2.64 -10.18 -12.06
CA ILE A 482 3.91 -9.60 -11.61
C ILE A 482 4.01 -9.86 -10.12
N THR A 483 5.13 -10.41 -9.69
CA THR A 483 5.38 -10.78 -8.28
C THR A 483 6.67 -10.15 -7.80
N ALA A 484 6.60 -9.45 -6.68
CA ALA A 484 7.74 -9.01 -5.90
C ALA A 484 8.10 -10.09 -4.87
N HIS A 485 9.39 -10.40 -4.74
CA HIS A 485 9.94 -11.35 -3.76
C HIS A 485 11.01 -10.63 -2.94
N ASP A 486 11.00 -10.84 -1.63
CA ASP A 486 12.13 -10.51 -0.76
C ASP A 486 13.15 -11.67 -0.74
N ASP A 487 14.18 -11.55 0.10
CA ASP A 487 15.16 -12.62 0.28
C ASP A 487 14.70 -13.76 1.20
N SER A 488 13.60 -13.56 1.94
CA SER A 488 12.96 -14.54 2.82
C SER A 488 11.99 -15.48 2.08
N GLY A 489 11.63 -15.10 0.85
CA GLY A 489 10.67 -15.80 0.00
C GLY A 489 9.22 -15.41 0.25
N LYS A 490 8.94 -14.32 0.98
CA LYS A 490 7.59 -13.73 0.97
C LYS A 490 7.40 -12.90 -0.28
N THR A 491 6.14 -12.76 -0.64
CA THR A 491 5.77 -12.22 -1.95
C THR A 491 4.54 -11.35 -1.89
N ASP A 492 4.51 -10.35 -2.74
CA ASP A 492 3.30 -9.64 -3.14
C ASP A 492 3.15 -9.68 -4.66
N HIS A 493 1.92 -9.69 -5.16
CA HIS A 493 1.66 -9.83 -6.59
C HIS A 493 0.40 -9.11 -7.05
N GLN A 494 0.41 -8.73 -8.33
CA GLN A 494 -0.74 -8.18 -9.03
C GLN A 494 -0.96 -8.92 -10.35
N GLU A 495 -2.22 -9.22 -10.67
CA GLU A 495 -2.62 -9.64 -12.00
C GLU A 495 -2.89 -8.41 -12.88
N ILE A 496 -2.04 -8.20 -13.88
CA ILE A 496 -2.14 -7.15 -14.88
C ILE A 496 -2.98 -7.66 -16.04
N HIS A 497 -4.02 -6.90 -16.38
CA HIS A 497 -4.93 -7.21 -17.46
C HIS A 497 -4.56 -6.30 -18.63
N ILE A 498 -4.15 -6.90 -19.73
CA ILE A 498 -3.57 -6.22 -20.87
C ILE A 498 -4.50 -6.40 -22.06
N ILE A 499 -4.84 -5.33 -22.76
CA ILE A 499 -5.56 -5.41 -24.04
C ILE A 499 -4.63 -5.00 -25.18
N ILE A 500 -4.45 -5.89 -26.15
CA ILE A 500 -3.74 -5.60 -27.39
C ILE A 500 -4.75 -5.35 -28.50
N TYR A 501 -4.77 -4.13 -29.03
CA TYR A 501 -5.67 -3.75 -30.11
C TYR A 501 -5.10 -4.19 -31.48
N PRO A 502 -5.96 -4.63 -32.42
CA PRO A 502 -5.56 -4.75 -33.81
C PRO A 502 -5.22 -3.37 -34.39
N LEU A 503 -4.32 -3.30 -35.37
CA LEU A 503 -4.18 -2.11 -36.22
C LEU A 503 -5.37 -2.01 -37.17
N PRO A 504 -5.93 -0.81 -37.44
CA PRO A 504 -6.95 -0.65 -38.46
C PRO A 504 -6.45 -1.23 -39.79
N GLN A 505 -7.34 -1.88 -40.54
CA GLN A 505 -6.97 -2.48 -41.82
C GLN A 505 -7.34 -1.51 -42.94
N ALA A 506 -6.35 -0.83 -43.51
CA ALA A 506 -6.54 -0.05 -44.72
C ALA A 506 -6.74 -0.99 -45.91
N GLN A 507 -7.82 -0.79 -46.66
CA GLN A 507 -8.04 -1.46 -47.94
C GLN A 507 -8.11 -0.41 -49.04
N ALA A 508 -7.02 -0.29 -49.80
CA ALA A 508 -6.93 0.63 -50.92
C ALA A 508 -7.45 -0.04 -52.20
N SER A 509 -8.39 0.59 -52.89
CA SER A 509 -8.85 0.17 -54.21
C SER A 509 -9.07 1.37 -55.12
N GLY A 510 -9.16 1.13 -56.42
CA GLY A 510 -9.48 2.16 -57.40
C GLY A 510 -10.43 1.63 -58.46
N TRP A 511 -11.28 2.51 -58.99
CA TRP A 511 -12.26 2.16 -60.01
C TRP A 511 -12.67 3.37 -60.85
N HIS A 512 -13.22 3.07 -62.03
CA HIS A 512 -13.84 4.06 -62.92
C HIS A 512 -15.35 4.10 -62.74
N PRO A 513 -15.98 5.28 -62.78
CA PRO A 513 -17.43 5.41 -62.89
C PRO A 513 -18.02 4.55 -64.01
N ASN A 514 -17.27 4.39 -65.10
CA ASN A 514 -17.61 3.50 -66.19
C ASN A 514 -17.07 2.07 -65.92
N PRO A 515 -17.95 1.08 -65.67
CA PRO A 515 -17.52 -0.28 -65.33
C PRO A 515 -16.86 -1.04 -66.49
N SER A 516 -16.91 -0.52 -67.72
CA SER A 516 -16.22 -1.13 -68.87
C SER A 516 -14.72 -0.82 -68.92
N LEU A 517 -14.25 0.16 -68.15
CA LEU A 517 -12.84 0.51 -68.07
C LEU A 517 -12.11 -0.36 -67.03
N PRO A 518 -10.88 -0.81 -67.30
CA PRO A 518 -10.10 -1.58 -66.34
C PRO A 518 -9.83 -0.75 -65.07
N PRO A 519 -10.11 -1.27 -63.87
CA PRO A 519 -9.93 -0.54 -62.62
C PRO A 519 -8.47 -0.20 -62.34
N ASP A 520 -7.51 -0.95 -62.88
CA ASP A 520 -6.06 -0.78 -62.69
C ASP A 520 -5.41 0.23 -63.65
N GLN A 521 -6.19 0.93 -64.47
CA GLN A 521 -5.71 1.95 -65.40
C GLN A 521 -6.35 3.29 -65.07
N LEU A 522 -5.61 4.39 -65.07
CA LEU A 522 -6.13 5.74 -64.83
C LEU A 522 -5.96 6.54 -66.11
N SER A 523 -7.02 7.21 -66.56
CA SER A 523 -7.00 8.08 -67.74
C SER A 523 -7.04 9.54 -67.30
N LEU A 524 -6.23 10.40 -67.91
CA LEU A 524 -6.26 11.84 -67.62
C LEU A 524 -7.57 12.53 -68.07
N GLU A 525 -8.39 11.84 -68.85
CA GLU A 525 -9.67 12.33 -69.36
C GLU A 525 -10.88 11.82 -68.58
N ASP A 526 -10.71 10.79 -67.75
CA ASP A 526 -11.80 10.14 -67.04
C ASP A 526 -11.70 10.41 -65.55
N PRO A 527 -12.83 10.64 -64.86
CA PRO A 527 -12.83 10.61 -63.41
C PRO A 527 -12.35 9.24 -62.94
N TYR A 528 -11.43 9.24 -61.99
CA TYR A 528 -10.94 8.04 -61.36
C TYR A 528 -11.13 8.14 -59.86
N CYS A 529 -11.70 7.10 -59.25
CA CYS A 529 -12.03 7.08 -57.84
C CYS A 529 -11.10 6.14 -57.08
N PHE A 530 -10.44 6.67 -56.05
CA PHE A 530 -9.75 5.93 -55.01
C PHE A 530 -10.73 5.65 -53.88
N ASP A 531 -10.90 4.38 -53.56
CA ASP A 531 -11.95 3.89 -52.66
C ASP A 531 -11.33 3.11 -51.49
N ALA A 532 -11.55 3.64 -50.30
CA ALA A 532 -11.11 3.11 -49.03
C ALA A 532 -12.27 2.53 -48.20
N ARG A 533 -13.50 2.47 -48.74
CA ARG A 533 -14.69 2.01 -48.00
C ARG A 533 -14.62 0.54 -47.57
N GLY A 534 -13.73 -0.25 -48.18
CA GLY A 534 -13.43 -1.61 -47.73
C GLY A 534 -12.58 -1.67 -46.46
N SER A 535 -11.98 -0.55 -46.04
CA SER A 535 -11.14 -0.50 -44.85
C SER A 535 -11.96 -0.80 -43.59
N GLN A 536 -11.34 -1.46 -42.62
CA GLN A 536 -12.00 -1.91 -41.40
C GLN A 536 -11.34 -1.28 -40.18
N ALA A 537 -12.17 -0.81 -39.25
CA ALA A 537 -11.71 -0.43 -37.92
C ALA A 537 -11.48 -1.69 -37.08
N SER A 538 -10.39 -1.71 -36.34
CA SER A 538 -10.11 -2.74 -35.33
C SER A 538 -11.10 -2.73 -34.17
N PHE A 539 -11.52 -1.51 -33.80
CA PHE A 539 -12.48 -1.24 -32.74
C PHE A 539 -13.17 0.09 -33.06
N GLY A 540 -14.47 0.17 -32.82
CA GLY A 540 -15.27 1.36 -33.12
C GLY A 540 -15.41 1.61 -34.63
N SER A 541 -15.34 2.88 -35.03
CA SER A 541 -15.43 3.31 -36.43
C SER A 541 -14.11 3.96 -36.90
N LEU A 542 -13.86 3.89 -38.20
CA LEU A 542 -12.79 4.67 -38.82
C LEU A 542 -13.19 6.14 -38.82
N THR A 543 -12.37 6.97 -38.20
CA THR A 543 -12.61 8.40 -38.05
C THR A 543 -11.98 9.21 -39.19
N ARG A 544 -10.95 8.67 -39.85
CA ARG A 544 -10.20 9.39 -40.90
C ARG A 544 -9.59 8.46 -41.96
N TYR A 545 -9.47 8.95 -43.19
CA TYR A 545 -8.97 8.22 -44.36
C TYR A 545 -8.00 9.11 -45.13
N THR A 546 -6.69 8.98 -44.89
CA THR A 546 -5.69 9.83 -45.52
C THR A 546 -5.09 9.12 -46.74
N TRP A 547 -5.32 9.67 -47.92
CA TRP A 547 -4.75 9.23 -49.18
C TRP A 547 -3.60 10.14 -49.61
N THR A 548 -2.43 9.60 -49.92
CA THR A 548 -1.37 10.31 -50.64
C THR A 548 -1.41 9.87 -52.11
N ILE A 549 -1.86 10.75 -52.99
CA ILE A 549 -2.05 10.52 -54.43
C ILE A 549 -1.24 11.57 -55.19
N ALA A 550 -0.34 11.14 -56.07
CA ALA A 550 0.55 12.02 -56.85
C ALA A 550 1.31 13.06 -55.99
N GLY A 551 1.69 12.67 -54.76
CA GLY A 551 2.39 13.52 -53.81
C GLY A 551 1.51 14.56 -53.08
N GLN A 552 0.19 14.49 -53.24
CA GLN A 552 -0.79 15.33 -52.53
C GLN A 552 -1.64 14.48 -51.58
N ASP A 553 -1.99 15.05 -50.43
CA ASP A 553 -2.83 14.38 -49.44
C ASP A 553 -4.31 14.75 -49.59
N TYR A 554 -5.17 13.75 -49.52
CA TYR A 554 -6.63 13.86 -49.59
C TYR A 554 -7.24 13.14 -48.39
N ASP A 555 -8.35 13.65 -47.86
CA ASP A 555 -9.05 13.05 -46.73
C ASP A 555 -10.46 12.63 -47.15
N GLY A 556 -10.77 11.34 -47.00
CA GLY A 556 -12.08 10.78 -47.32
C GLY A 556 -12.04 9.30 -47.70
N ALA A 557 -13.10 8.57 -47.33
CA ALA A 557 -13.25 7.16 -47.68
C ALA A 557 -13.39 6.92 -49.19
N LEU A 558 -13.73 7.96 -49.96
CA LEU A 558 -13.82 7.93 -51.42
C LEU A 558 -13.31 9.27 -51.97
N ILE A 559 -12.25 9.22 -52.76
CA ILE A 559 -11.64 10.38 -53.42
C ILE A 559 -11.75 10.18 -54.93
N CYS A 560 -12.56 10.99 -55.62
CA CYS A 560 -12.65 10.96 -57.07
C CYS A 560 -11.98 12.19 -57.66
N LEU A 561 -11.06 11.96 -58.60
CA LEU A 561 -10.29 13.01 -59.26
C LEU A 561 -10.67 13.05 -60.76
N PRO A 562 -11.14 14.20 -61.30
CA PRO A 562 -11.59 15.37 -60.55
C PRO A 562 -12.96 15.06 -59.88
N ALA A 563 -13.40 15.86 -58.91
CA ALA A 563 -14.70 15.65 -58.28
C ALA A 563 -15.84 15.69 -59.32
N TYR A 564 -16.92 14.90 -59.15
CA TYR A 564 -18.03 14.79 -60.11
C TYR A 564 -18.77 16.10 -60.47
N THR A 565 -18.41 17.22 -59.86
CA THR A 565 -19.06 18.53 -60.04
C THR A 565 -18.42 19.40 -61.14
N TYR A 566 -17.34 18.95 -61.80
CA TYR A 566 -16.65 19.76 -62.82
C TYR A 566 -17.26 19.59 -64.22
N ASP A 567 -17.23 20.69 -64.98
CA ASP A 567 -17.50 20.68 -66.43
C ASP A 567 -16.38 19.88 -67.12
N ILE A 568 -16.77 19.03 -68.08
CA ILE A 568 -15.85 18.16 -68.83
C ILE A 568 -14.72 18.94 -69.51
N ALA A 569 -14.92 20.23 -69.81
CA ALA A 569 -13.88 21.11 -70.34
C ALA A 569 -12.71 21.38 -69.38
N ASP A 570 -12.91 21.25 -68.06
CA ASP A 570 -11.91 21.56 -67.03
C ASP A 570 -11.11 20.33 -66.57
N ILE A 571 -11.60 19.12 -66.86
CA ILE A 571 -11.03 17.84 -66.38
C ILE A 571 -9.59 17.65 -66.84
N LYS A 572 -9.33 17.89 -68.13
CA LYS A 572 -7.98 17.76 -68.70
C LYS A 572 -6.98 18.70 -68.02
N ASN A 573 -7.41 19.86 -67.52
CA ASN A 573 -6.51 20.78 -66.82
C ASN A 573 -6.35 20.41 -65.33
N LEU A 574 -7.36 19.80 -64.71
CA LEU A 574 -7.37 19.46 -63.29
C LEU A 574 -6.67 18.13 -62.97
N LEU A 575 -6.87 17.08 -63.77
CA LEU A 575 -6.20 15.78 -63.60
C LEU A 575 -4.78 15.76 -64.14
N ALA A 576 -4.52 16.51 -65.22
CA ALA A 576 -3.20 16.52 -65.84
C ALA A 576 -2.14 17.09 -64.88
N GLN A 577 -2.43 18.14 -64.11
CA GLN A 577 -1.40 18.77 -63.27
C GLN A 577 -0.70 17.79 -62.28
N PRO A 578 -1.41 16.98 -61.47
CA PRO A 578 -0.76 16.01 -60.59
C PRO A 578 -0.26 14.75 -61.32
N PHE A 579 -0.96 14.27 -62.35
CA PHE A 579 -0.65 12.97 -62.97
C PHE A 579 0.19 13.03 -64.26
N LEU A 580 0.41 14.19 -64.87
CA LEU A 580 1.23 14.37 -66.08
C LEU A 580 2.64 13.74 -65.96
N PRO A 581 3.35 13.87 -64.82
CA PRO A 581 4.66 13.24 -64.67
C PRO A 581 4.64 11.71 -64.75
N TYR A 582 3.46 11.09 -64.58
CA TYR A 582 3.28 9.66 -64.48
C TYR A 582 2.71 9.02 -65.76
N VAL A 583 2.38 9.79 -66.80
CA VAL A 583 1.83 9.26 -68.05
C VAL A 583 2.73 8.17 -68.65
N GLY A 584 2.14 7.01 -68.96
CA GLY A 584 2.85 5.83 -69.47
C GLY A 584 3.51 4.98 -68.39
N THR A 585 3.49 5.41 -67.12
CA THR A 585 4.08 4.71 -65.97
C THR A 585 3.02 4.23 -64.98
N THR A 586 3.44 3.44 -63.99
CA THR A 586 2.58 3.05 -62.86
C THR A 586 2.70 4.07 -61.74
N HIS A 587 1.56 4.56 -61.27
CA HIS A 587 1.45 5.41 -60.09
C HIS A 587 0.97 4.59 -58.89
N GLU A 588 1.52 4.88 -57.71
CA GLU A 588 1.14 4.25 -56.44
C GLU A 588 0.45 5.28 -55.55
N ALA A 589 -0.83 5.05 -55.25
CA ALA A 589 -1.56 5.79 -54.24
C ALA A 589 -1.43 5.07 -52.89
N ARG A 590 -1.12 5.82 -51.82
CA ARG A 590 -0.96 5.28 -50.47
C ARG A 590 -2.15 5.70 -49.60
N LEU A 591 -2.72 4.76 -48.86
CA LEU A 591 -3.83 4.96 -47.93
C LEU A 591 -3.38 4.63 -46.51
N VAL A 592 -3.68 5.53 -45.58
CA VAL A 592 -3.63 5.28 -44.13
C VAL A 592 -5.01 5.59 -43.58
N VAL A 593 -5.62 4.63 -42.88
CA VAL A 593 -6.88 4.87 -42.15
C VAL A 593 -6.61 5.00 -40.67
N GLN A 594 -7.46 5.74 -39.99
CA GLN A 594 -7.33 5.99 -38.56
C GLN A 594 -8.66 5.67 -37.87
N SER A 595 -8.59 4.98 -36.74
CA SER A 595 -9.67 4.85 -35.75
C SER A 595 -9.52 5.96 -34.69
N GLU A 596 -10.32 5.95 -33.63
CA GLU A 596 -10.25 6.99 -32.59
C GLU A 596 -8.82 7.21 -32.05
N THR A 597 -8.02 6.15 -31.93
CA THR A 597 -6.70 6.20 -31.28
C THR A 597 -5.54 5.67 -32.13
N PHE A 598 -5.79 4.94 -33.23
CA PHE A 598 -4.73 4.19 -33.94
C PHE A 598 -4.73 4.44 -35.46
N TYR A 599 -3.57 4.29 -36.09
CA TYR A 599 -3.38 4.36 -37.54
C TYR A 599 -3.11 2.98 -38.12
N SER A 600 -3.61 2.71 -39.32
CA SER A 600 -3.27 1.49 -40.05
C SER A 600 -1.82 1.49 -40.54
N SER A 601 -1.29 0.30 -40.79
CA SER A 601 -0.22 0.16 -41.78
C SER A 601 -0.68 0.73 -43.13
N PRO A 602 0.20 1.35 -43.93
CA PRO A 602 -0.20 1.90 -45.22
C PRO A 602 -0.62 0.80 -46.19
N ALA A 603 -1.78 0.96 -46.82
CA ALA A 603 -2.18 0.18 -47.98
C ALA A 603 -1.84 0.93 -49.26
N THR A 604 -1.51 0.22 -50.33
CA THR A 604 -1.14 0.82 -51.62
C THR A 604 -2.06 0.35 -52.73
N TRP A 605 -2.47 1.27 -53.60
CA TRP A 605 -3.17 0.97 -54.84
C TRP A 605 -2.34 1.44 -56.03
N THR A 606 -1.97 0.52 -56.90
CA THR A 606 -1.18 0.80 -58.10
C THR A 606 -2.08 0.92 -59.32
N THR A 607 -1.94 2.00 -60.08
CA THR A 607 -2.69 2.23 -61.32
C THR A 607 -1.76 2.69 -62.44
N ARG A 608 -1.98 2.21 -63.66
CA ARG A 608 -1.22 2.64 -64.84
C ARG A 608 -1.84 3.91 -65.41
N VAL A 609 -1.08 5.01 -65.41
CA VAL A 609 -1.56 6.30 -65.90
C VAL A 609 -1.43 6.37 -67.43
N GLN A 610 -2.51 6.69 -68.11
CA GLN A 610 -2.63 6.81 -69.56
C GLN A 610 -3.21 8.18 -69.93
N GLU A 611 -2.91 8.66 -71.13
CA GLU A 611 -3.48 9.93 -71.59
C GLU A 611 -4.98 9.80 -71.84
N CYS A 612 -5.42 8.63 -72.30
CA CYS A 612 -6.82 8.30 -72.57
C CYS A 612 -7.04 6.78 -72.42
N LEU A 613 -8.30 6.34 -72.32
CA LEU A 613 -8.68 4.92 -72.44
C LEU A 613 -9.71 4.74 -73.58
N PRO A 614 -9.63 3.67 -74.39
CA PRO A 614 -10.61 3.42 -75.44
C PRO A 614 -11.95 3.02 -74.82
N LEU A 615 -12.98 3.81 -75.07
CA LEU A 615 -14.34 3.54 -74.61
C LEU A 615 -15.24 3.24 -75.80
N THR A 616 -15.82 2.04 -75.88
CA THR A 616 -16.79 1.67 -76.92
C THR A 616 -18.22 1.80 -76.39
N GLY A 617 -18.78 3.01 -76.48
CA GLY A 617 -20.19 3.30 -76.17
C GLY A 617 -21.05 3.41 -77.43
N THR A 618 -22.36 3.23 -77.30
CA THR A 618 -23.34 3.50 -78.38
C THR A 618 -23.74 4.97 -78.48
N ASP A 619 -23.35 5.79 -77.51
CA ASP A 619 -23.62 7.22 -77.50
C ASP A 619 -22.59 7.99 -78.33
N ASN A 620 -22.99 9.16 -78.84
CA ASN A 620 -22.12 10.04 -79.60
C ASN A 620 -20.80 10.31 -78.84
N PRO A 621 -19.65 10.35 -79.52
CA PRO A 621 -18.36 10.63 -78.88
C PRO A 621 -18.30 12.07 -78.33
N TYR A 622 -17.55 12.32 -77.25
CA TYR A 622 -17.23 13.68 -76.81
C TYR A 622 -16.54 14.46 -77.95
N PRO A 623 -16.83 15.76 -78.16
CA PRO A 623 -17.74 16.64 -77.40
C PRO A 623 -19.22 16.62 -77.83
N TYR A 624 -19.64 15.65 -78.65
CA TYR A 624 -20.96 15.64 -79.30
C TYR A 624 -22.07 14.97 -78.48
N ASN A 625 -21.76 14.48 -77.26
CA ASN A 625 -22.75 13.99 -76.29
C ASN A 625 -22.91 15.02 -75.16
N ASN A 626 -24.07 15.68 -75.15
CA ASN A 626 -24.42 16.74 -74.18
C ASN A 626 -25.18 16.21 -72.95
N SER A 627 -25.52 14.92 -72.90
CA SER A 627 -26.31 14.32 -71.81
C SER A 627 -25.45 13.72 -70.70
N ASP A 628 -24.31 13.10 -71.06
CA ASP A 628 -23.32 12.59 -70.11
C ASP A 628 -21.97 12.40 -70.85
N GLY A 629 -21.14 13.44 -70.85
CA GLY A 629 -19.87 13.43 -71.58
C GLY A 629 -18.90 12.33 -71.13
N TYR A 630 -19.10 11.77 -69.93
CA TYR A 630 -18.25 10.74 -69.32
C TYR A 630 -18.40 9.36 -69.97
N LEU A 631 -19.56 9.06 -70.58
CA LEU A 631 -19.87 7.73 -71.16
C LEU A 631 -19.78 7.70 -72.69
N SER A 632 -19.35 8.81 -73.30
CA SER A 632 -19.25 8.96 -74.74
C SER A 632 -18.14 8.11 -75.37
N ASN A 633 -18.40 7.56 -76.56
CA ASN A 633 -17.42 6.73 -77.30
C ASN A 633 -16.10 7.50 -77.53
N ARG A 634 -14.94 6.86 -77.36
CA ARG A 634 -13.61 7.50 -77.53
C ARG A 634 -12.73 6.79 -78.54
N PRO A 635 -13.04 6.90 -79.83
CA PRO A 635 -12.31 6.16 -80.84
C PRO A 635 -10.95 6.82 -81.20
N CYS A 636 -10.62 7.97 -80.60
CA CYS A 636 -9.31 8.63 -80.73
C CYS A 636 -8.21 8.05 -79.82
N CYS A 637 -8.52 7.13 -78.91
CA CYS A 637 -7.50 6.59 -78.02
C CYS A 637 -6.82 5.37 -78.65
N ASN A 638 -5.52 5.47 -78.96
CA ASN A 638 -4.75 4.38 -79.54
C ASN A 638 -3.62 3.97 -78.58
N GLN A 639 -3.70 2.75 -78.04
CA GLN A 639 -2.70 2.19 -77.11
C GLN A 639 -2.43 3.04 -75.85
N GLY A 640 -3.44 3.74 -75.33
CA GLY A 640 -3.32 4.55 -74.11
C GLY A 640 -2.76 5.96 -74.31
N SER A 641 -2.54 6.35 -75.56
CA SER A 641 -2.18 7.70 -75.97
C SER A 641 -3.18 8.22 -77.00
N TYR A 642 -3.24 9.55 -77.13
CA TYR A 642 -4.03 10.15 -78.18
C TYR A 642 -3.51 9.72 -79.55
N ALA A 643 -4.41 9.30 -80.42
CA ALA A 643 -4.09 9.12 -81.82
C ALA A 643 -3.55 10.45 -82.39
N SER A 644 -2.56 10.36 -83.28
CA SER A 644 -1.99 11.55 -83.92
C SER A 644 -3.12 12.38 -84.56
N THR A 645 -2.92 13.70 -84.67
CA THR A 645 -3.90 14.59 -85.31
C THR A 645 -4.22 14.22 -86.77
N ALA A 646 -3.43 13.34 -87.40
CA ALA A 646 -3.64 12.80 -88.72
C ALA A 646 -4.54 11.54 -88.75
N THR A 647 -4.84 10.93 -87.60
CA THR A 647 -5.63 9.71 -87.51
C THR A 647 -7.12 10.05 -87.40
N PRO A 648 -7.97 9.61 -88.35
CA PRO A 648 -9.41 9.72 -88.22
C PRO A 648 -9.91 8.89 -87.07
N CYS A 649 -10.47 9.54 -86.06
CA CYS A 649 -11.01 8.82 -84.92
C CYS A 649 -12.44 8.36 -85.15
N TYR A 650 -13.24 9.07 -85.95
CA TYR A 650 -14.64 8.70 -86.19
C TYR A 650 -14.85 8.36 -87.66
N GLN A 651 -15.52 7.24 -87.94
CA GLN A 651 -16.07 6.94 -89.25
C GLN A 651 -17.57 6.69 -89.08
N GLU A 652 -18.41 7.72 -89.21
CA GLU A 652 -19.78 7.51 -89.67
C GLU A 652 -20.22 8.58 -90.67
N SER A 653 -21.09 8.13 -91.56
CA SER A 653 -21.41 8.69 -92.87
C SER A 653 -22.42 9.84 -92.88
N LEU A 654 -22.68 10.54 -91.76
CA LEU A 654 -23.80 11.49 -91.70
C LEU A 654 -23.50 12.92 -91.21
N THR A 655 -22.29 13.25 -90.74
CA THR A 655 -21.98 14.63 -90.31
C THR A 655 -20.51 15.05 -90.58
N GLY A 656 -20.16 15.32 -91.84
CA GLY A 656 -19.08 16.24 -92.25
C GLY A 656 -17.59 15.87 -91.97
N PRO A 657 -16.62 16.47 -92.70
CA PRO A 657 -15.20 16.14 -92.55
C PRO A 657 -14.52 16.90 -91.38
N TYR A 658 -13.67 16.17 -90.67
CA TYR A 658 -12.54 16.55 -89.81
C TYR A 658 -12.46 18.01 -89.32
N TRP A 659 -12.72 18.20 -88.03
CA TRP A 659 -12.13 19.32 -87.30
C TRP A 659 -10.93 18.79 -86.51
N LEU A 660 -9.76 19.39 -86.78
CA LEU A 660 -8.59 19.31 -85.91
C LEU A 660 -9.03 19.57 -84.47
N LEU A 661 -8.63 18.71 -83.54
CA LEU A 661 -8.66 18.97 -82.10
C LEU A 661 -7.64 20.08 -81.76
N THR A 662 -7.83 21.28 -82.30
CA THR A 662 -7.38 22.50 -81.62
C THR A 662 -8.49 22.85 -80.64
N PRO A 663 -8.23 22.89 -79.32
CA PRO A 663 -9.25 23.26 -78.35
C PRO A 663 -9.82 24.64 -78.75
N PRO A 664 -11.15 24.82 -78.77
CA PRO A 664 -11.70 26.14 -79.00
C PRO A 664 -11.16 27.05 -77.91
N GLN A 665 -10.53 28.16 -78.29
CA GLN A 665 -10.36 29.25 -77.34
C GLN A 665 -11.76 29.66 -76.90
N SER A 666 -12.06 29.38 -75.64
CA SER A 666 -13.26 29.82 -74.95
C SER A 666 -13.42 31.33 -75.12
N THR A 667 -14.33 31.72 -76.01
CA THR A 667 -14.99 33.02 -75.94
C THR A 667 -16.47 32.75 -75.78
N ASN A 668 -16.90 32.80 -74.51
CA ASN A 668 -18.26 33.00 -74.00
C ASN A 668 -19.42 33.04 -75.01
N LYS A 669 -20.41 32.19 -74.75
CA LYS A 669 -21.83 32.27 -75.15
C LYS A 669 -22.13 32.03 -76.63
N ASN A 670 -22.13 30.77 -77.03
CA ASN A 670 -23.27 30.09 -77.69
C ASN A 670 -22.93 28.62 -77.89
N PRO A 671 -23.86 27.67 -77.61
CA PRO A 671 -23.65 26.29 -78.02
C PRO A 671 -23.59 26.21 -79.56
N PRO A 672 -22.71 25.38 -80.14
CA PRO A 672 -22.79 25.11 -81.57
C PRO A 672 -24.14 24.45 -81.87
N GLN A 673 -24.85 25.00 -82.86
CA GLN A 673 -26.02 24.33 -83.43
C GLN A 673 -25.56 23.15 -84.30
N PRO A 674 -26.39 22.09 -84.39
CA PRO A 674 -25.97 20.74 -84.79
C PRO A 674 -25.31 20.63 -86.16
#